data_AF-A0A960ZSY7-F1
#
_entry.id   AF-A0A960ZSY7-F1
#
_cell.length_a   1.000
_cell.length_b   1.000
_cell.length_c   1.000
_cell.angle_alpha   90.00
_cell.angle_beta   90.00
_cell.angle_gamma   90.00
#
_symmetry.space_group_name_H-M   'P 1'
#
loop_
_entity.id
_entity.type
_entity.pdbx_description
1 polymer ?
#
loop_
_entity_poly.entity_id
_entity_poly.type
_entity_poly.pdbx_seq_one_letter_code
_entity_poly.pdbx_strand_id
1 'polypeptide(L)'
;MVGSLAFGALTYAQQFGSWNLNADGSWGTASNWVPSVSVPSGAGAQIHINNNISANRVLTLGADRTMGLLLLGDLSSTQTFTLNGGGGALVFDMGAAGGGAAWLNKFQGGADVINADLILNDSLNVRLTTQSLELAGGLSGAGVLTSYGNGRLKLTGDNTSSSVDLWIWNRGANTVNGNPQVTLGAATGNAIGGTVTIGNANFGGNGYAVLELAQGRSNQDQIADSSSLIFGGLSGRWAYFKLMGGDETVARIVDTGAGAVIENMESETVDTDAVLTINGSLDSYISGHLRDRAGGSGLGTLGLVKAGTGDLMLSGGNIRYTGDTTVTAGRLNLIDTTNFASALNVGPSGTLRLTRTPNSNLNFDDVIIGGGTVEINALGGNASAITLQSTGNNIGTLRVMQGGFAVSTGGNTFGEIQVGGDEVTQNFDLTLSGSNSISGSLSVTGDFGGSLSQVTVSGNNPIAGNVSLTHATMRLQAGGQIGSPGSITIAGRAGVSGEFVFDNGSVSNANRVGDTTDFISNGGTLTFIGGSGTNETLASLQLVQGELRVGSSGTGVLTFDAGAGRQPGTTLNVTRTDIGAAGKVIFSVAPVLDDGIISGGWATVGSEWATHGAGGITAFSGYVVDQAPATWLASSNVKIDTVNPAALAADTVINSLNMTTTNTQNRVLNLGSATRILTLDSGGIISSARNHSINNGILTSGTSELVVNVMSNQLTVNSQISGAGMSLTKGGAGLLILTNSNGFDGRTYINNGTVRISMESNLGTTPGSFVADQLQINGGALQIASTMTLSANRGVMIGAAGGRIEVGTNNSNVFNVTIPKISAVGVLELAVRADQGLGTSSSLTLGTVGGSNVYSGGLKTDLYQGNILVLGNNTVGPIYVEAGQLTFQGDNTFDGDIRMVAGNLILDGTNTLSGEVTVAEGELRLLSAGALGTDGFSLNLGNGKLSLNDTTQVVSAITSTTKAEIVNDGVAAAVLAFANDTDQLVNANISDGAGVGALGITKSGIGTVRLLNVDNSFTGPVRIESGVLAVNSFGYAGSNSALGQASSYDPEFLVLNGGGLRFDLAVPWVTDRSFTLGVGADAGALIAAGSNREATISLGQDFPDFFYSTPSVAFEGAGPRTLTLGGYNAGYNLFNVPLGDENVVTGQTS
;
A
#
# COMPACT_ATOMS: atom_id res chain seq x y z
N MET A 1 -0.34 -52.60 -50.37
CA MET A 1 -0.86 -52.00 -51.62
C MET A 1 0.15 -50.92 -52.00
N VAL A 2 0.80 -51.04 -53.17
CA VAL A 2 1.92 -50.18 -53.58
C VAL A 2 1.37 -48.80 -53.96
N GLY A 3 1.68 -47.78 -53.16
CA GLY A 3 1.26 -46.40 -53.38
C GLY A 3 2.48 -45.47 -53.45
N SER A 4 2.84 -45.12 -54.68
CA SER A 4 3.58 -43.94 -55.13
C SER A 4 3.92 -42.89 -54.05
N LEU A 5 5.20 -42.83 -53.64
CA LEU A 5 5.81 -41.67 -53.01
C LEU A 5 6.08 -40.62 -54.10
N ALA A 6 5.22 -39.60 -54.17
CA ALA A 6 5.52 -38.38 -54.90
C ALA A 6 6.50 -37.55 -54.05
N PHE A 7 7.77 -37.53 -54.44
CA PHE A 7 8.67 -36.47 -54.01
C PHE A 7 8.21 -35.18 -54.68
N GLY A 8 7.39 -34.40 -53.97
CA GLY A 8 7.25 -32.98 -54.26
C GLY A 8 8.64 -32.36 -54.15
N ALA A 9 9.13 -31.77 -55.24
CA ALA A 9 10.40 -31.09 -55.24
C ALA A 9 10.36 -29.94 -54.22
N LEU A 10 11.11 -30.08 -53.13
CA LEU A 10 11.53 -28.96 -52.30
C LEU A 10 12.51 -28.11 -53.13
N THR A 11 11.98 -27.22 -53.97
CA THR A 11 12.78 -26.18 -54.61
C THR A 11 12.94 -25.01 -53.66
N TYR A 12 13.73 -25.17 -52.62
CA TYR A 12 14.49 -24.07 -52.03
C TYR A 12 15.97 -24.38 -52.27
N ALA A 13 16.46 -24.06 -53.48
CA ALA A 13 17.90 -24.00 -53.68
C ALA A 13 18.40 -22.84 -52.80
N GLN A 14 18.99 -23.15 -51.64
CA GLN A 14 19.69 -22.18 -50.81
C GLN A 14 20.67 -21.42 -51.71
N GLN A 15 20.39 -20.15 -52.04
CA GLN A 15 21.27 -19.37 -52.90
C GLN A 15 22.57 -19.10 -52.13
N PHE A 16 23.70 -19.45 -52.73
CA PHE A 16 25.03 -19.24 -52.19
C PHE A 16 25.80 -18.27 -53.09
N GLY A 17 26.49 -17.30 -52.50
CA GLY A 17 27.39 -16.42 -53.24
C GLY A 17 28.54 -15.91 -52.42
N SER A 18 29.76 -16.05 -52.95
CA SER A 18 31.00 -15.52 -52.36
C SER A 18 31.53 -14.36 -53.18
N TRP A 19 31.80 -13.22 -52.53
CA TRP A 19 32.38 -12.04 -53.17
C TRP A 19 33.83 -12.30 -53.57
N ASN A 20 34.18 -12.05 -54.83
CA ASN A 20 35.51 -12.34 -55.37
C ASN A 20 36.21 -11.10 -55.95
N LEU A 21 35.58 -9.92 -55.88
CA LEU A 21 36.19 -8.69 -56.38
C LEU A 21 37.12 -8.07 -55.33
N ASN A 22 38.41 -7.95 -55.66
CA ASN A 22 39.37 -7.14 -54.89
C ASN A 22 39.47 -5.73 -55.50
N ALA A 23 38.33 -5.06 -55.59
CA ALA A 23 38.11 -3.69 -56.05
C ALA A 23 36.77 -3.18 -55.48
N ASP A 24 36.51 -1.88 -55.55
CA ASP A 24 35.17 -1.37 -55.27
C ASP A 24 34.21 -1.89 -56.33
N GLY A 25 32.96 -2.19 -55.95
CA GLY A 25 32.02 -2.82 -56.87
C GLY A 25 30.56 -2.74 -56.45
N SER A 26 29.66 -3.00 -57.41
CA SER A 26 28.23 -3.11 -57.13
C SER A 26 27.85 -4.54 -56.76
N TRP A 27 26.98 -4.70 -55.75
CA TRP A 27 26.37 -5.97 -55.38
C TRP A 27 25.61 -6.58 -56.57
N GLY A 28 24.98 -5.75 -57.40
CA GLY A 28 24.15 -6.18 -58.53
C GLY A 28 24.89 -6.77 -59.73
N THR A 29 26.23 -6.76 -59.72
CA THR A 29 27.03 -7.26 -60.85
C THR A 29 27.37 -8.74 -60.63
N ALA A 30 26.75 -9.63 -61.40
CA ALA A 30 26.92 -11.09 -61.26
C ALA A 30 28.39 -11.57 -61.36
N SER A 31 29.24 -10.90 -62.14
CA SER A 31 30.67 -11.24 -62.26
C SER A 31 31.50 -10.99 -61.00
N ASN A 32 30.97 -10.24 -60.02
CA ASN A 32 31.65 -9.98 -58.76
C ASN A 32 31.47 -11.13 -57.74
N TRP A 33 30.57 -12.08 -58.04
CA TRP A 33 30.22 -13.21 -57.18
C TRP A 33 30.74 -14.54 -57.73
N VAL A 34 30.95 -15.51 -56.84
CA VAL A 34 31.24 -16.91 -57.17
C VAL A 34 30.14 -17.78 -56.54
N PRO A 35 29.44 -18.60 -57.35
CA PRO A 35 29.53 -18.70 -58.81
C PRO A 35 28.98 -17.45 -59.54
N SER A 36 29.59 -17.03 -60.66
CA SER A 36 29.30 -15.76 -61.36
C SER A 36 28.02 -15.73 -62.20
N VAL A 37 27.12 -16.68 -61.97
CA VAL A 37 25.91 -16.93 -62.77
C VAL A 37 24.67 -16.23 -62.24
N SER A 38 24.67 -15.80 -60.98
CA SER A 38 23.54 -15.13 -60.34
C SER A 38 24.00 -14.19 -59.23
N VAL A 39 23.32 -13.05 -59.08
CA VAL A 39 23.49 -12.18 -57.91
C VAL A 39 22.74 -12.82 -56.74
N PRO A 40 23.40 -13.12 -55.62
CA PRO A 40 22.76 -13.81 -54.52
C PRO A 40 21.80 -12.87 -53.77
N SER A 41 20.52 -13.27 -53.68
CA SER A 41 19.43 -12.58 -52.98
C SER A 41 18.22 -13.50 -52.84
N GLY A 42 17.84 -13.86 -51.62
CA GLY A 42 16.66 -14.65 -51.28
C GLY A 42 16.62 -15.08 -49.81
N ALA A 43 15.44 -15.46 -49.31
CA ALA A 43 15.29 -15.99 -47.96
C ALA A 43 16.17 -17.24 -47.75
N GLY A 44 16.95 -17.28 -46.68
CA GLY A 44 17.91 -18.34 -46.37
C GLY A 44 19.21 -18.30 -47.18
N ALA A 45 19.43 -17.29 -48.04
CA ALA A 45 20.64 -17.20 -48.85
C ALA A 45 21.90 -17.00 -47.99
N GLN A 46 23.00 -17.65 -48.37
CA GLN A 46 24.30 -17.57 -47.69
C GLN A 46 25.26 -16.70 -48.49
N ILE A 47 25.60 -15.55 -47.93
CA ILE A 47 26.42 -14.52 -48.55
C ILE A 47 27.77 -14.45 -47.85
N HIS A 48 28.86 -14.63 -48.60
CA HIS A 48 30.21 -14.56 -48.06
C HIS A 48 30.94 -13.35 -48.64
N ILE A 49 31.24 -12.35 -47.82
CA ILE A 49 32.08 -11.18 -48.13
C ILE A 49 33.32 -11.25 -47.24
N ASN A 50 34.16 -12.25 -47.51
CA ASN A 50 35.32 -12.56 -46.71
C ASN A 50 36.57 -12.90 -47.54
N ASN A 51 36.62 -12.43 -48.79
CA ASN A 51 37.83 -12.55 -49.59
C ASN A 51 38.95 -11.66 -49.03
N ASN A 52 40.19 -12.10 -49.24
CA ASN A 52 41.35 -11.31 -48.86
C ASN A 52 41.50 -10.10 -49.80
N ILE A 53 41.57 -8.90 -49.24
CA ILE A 53 41.59 -7.63 -49.98
C ILE A 53 42.86 -6.84 -49.69
N SER A 54 43.38 -6.14 -50.71
CA SER A 54 44.68 -5.43 -50.61
C SER A 54 44.57 -3.96 -50.20
N ALA A 55 43.35 -3.44 -50.13
CA ALA A 55 43.00 -2.08 -49.69
C ALA A 55 41.56 -2.12 -49.16
N ASN A 56 41.13 -1.10 -48.41
CA ASN A 56 39.73 -0.97 -48.01
C ASN A 56 38.83 -0.96 -49.24
N ARG A 57 37.71 -1.69 -49.19
CA ARG A 57 36.81 -1.89 -50.34
C ARG A 57 35.40 -1.43 -50.03
N VAL A 58 34.77 -0.80 -51.02
CA VAL A 58 33.36 -0.40 -50.98
C VAL A 58 32.52 -1.31 -51.86
N LEU A 59 31.49 -1.94 -51.28
CA LEU A 59 30.37 -2.53 -52.00
C LEU A 59 29.20 -1.56 -51.99
N THR A 60 28.54 -1.36 -53.14
CA THR A 60 27.31 -0.57 -53.22
C THR A 60 26.12 -1.45 -53.64
N LEU A 61 25.07 -1.44 -52.84
CA LEU A 61 23.78 -2.04 -53.17
C LEU A 61 23.05 -1.18 -54.22
N GLY A 62 22.31 -1.82 -55.12
CA GLY A 62 21.50 -1.10 -56.14
C GLY A 62 20.00 -1.40 -56.04
N ALA A 63 19.62 -2.24 -55.08
CA ALA A 63 18.26 -2.67 -54.73
C ALA A 63 18.38 -3.50 -53.43
N ASP A 64 17.25 -3.77 -52.78
CA ASP A 64 17.19 -4.60 -51.58
C ASP A 64 17.78 -6.00 -51.82
N ARG A 65 18.49 -6.52 -50.83
CA ARG A 65 19.16 -7.82 -50.87
C ARG A 65 18.73 -8.68 -49.70
N THR A 66 17.94 -9.71 -49.99
CA THR A 66 17.47 -10.67 -48.99
C THR A 66 18.52 -11.75 -48.73
N MET A 67 18.77 -12.08 -47.47
CA MET A 67 19.72 -13.12 -47.07
C MET A 67 19.40 -13.71 -45.71
N GLY A 68 19.84 -14.94 -45.51
CA GLY A 68 19.74 -15.62 -44.22
C GLY A 68 21.06 -15.65 -43.43
N LEU A 69 22.20 -15.65 -44.11
CA LEU A 69 23.54 -15.59 -43.50
C LEU A 69 24.42 -14.60 -44.25
N LEU A 70 25.09 -13.72 -43.52
CA LEU A 70 26.19 -12.89 -44.01
C LEU A 70 27.49 -13.21 -43.26
N LEU A 71 28.51 -13.69 -43.96
CA LEU A 71 29.88 -13.75 -43.46
C LEU A 71 30.63 -12.50 -43.93
N LEU A 72 31.23 -11.74 -43.01
CA LEU A 72 31.90 -10.47 -43.33
C LEU A 72 33.33 -10.44 -42.77
N GLY A 73 34.27 -9.90 -43.56
CA GLY A 73 35.57 -9.43 -43.10
C GLY A 73 36.79 -10.00 -43.83
N ASP A 74 37.85 -9.19 -43.89
CA ASP A 74 39.13 -9.55 -44.53
C ASP A 74 39.91 -10.64 -43.75
N LEU A 75 40.25 -11.74 -44.43
CA LEU A 75 41.02 -12.84 -43.86
C LEU A 75 42.48 -12.47 -43.51
N SER A 76 43.04 -11.36 -44.04
CA SER A 76 44.40 -10.91 -43.70
C SER A 76 44.49 -9.89 -42.55
N SER A 77 43.34 -9.57 -41.94
CA SER A 77 43.15 -8.75 -40.73
C SER A 77 43.34 -7.24 -40.81
N THR A 78 43.82 -6.66 -41.92
CA THR A 78 44.22 -5.24 -41.94
C THR A 78 43.29 -4.31 -42.72
N GLN A 79 42.45 -4.82 -43.61
CA GLN A 79 41.59 -4.00 -44.47
C GLN A 79 40.11 -4.09 -44.08
N THR A 80 39.32 -3.10 -44.51
CA THR A 80 37.88 -3.02 -44.21
C THR A 80 37.01 -3.16 -45.46
N PHE A 81 35.84 -3.74 -45.27
CA PHE A 81 34.71 -3.65 -46.17
C PHE A 81 33.75 -2.56 -45.71
N THR A 82 33.25 -1.78 -46.66
CA THR A 82 32.16 -0.82 -46.46
C THR A 82 31.00 -1.18 -47.37
N LEU A 83 29.83 -1.50 -46.82
CA LEU A 83 28.62 -1.83 -47.56
C LEU A 83 27.69 -0.60 -47.59
N ASN A 84 27.54 0.04 -48.75
CA ASN A 84 26.72 1.23 -48.95
C ASN A 84 25.35 0.90 -49.54
N GLY A 85 24.29 1.55 -49.04
CA GLY A 85 22.92 1.31 -49.47
C GLY A 85 22.63 1.63 -50.94
N GLY A 86 23.20 2.70 -51.53
CA GLY A 86 23.03 3.01 -52.97
C GLY A 86 21.59 3.00 -53.53
N GLY A 87 20.57 3.04 -52.67
CA GLY A 87 19.15 2.89 -53.00
C GLY A 87 18.49 1.57 -52.58
N GLY A 88 19.16 0.68 -51.84
CA GLY A 88 18.60 -0.57 -51.31
C GLY A 88 19.13 -0.96 -49.92
N ALA A 89 18.40 -1.85 -49.26
CA ALA A 89 18.65 -2.35 -47.91
C ALA A 89 19.14 -3.81 -47.87
N LEU A 90 19.73 -4.22 -46.75
CA LEU A 90 20.00 -5.62 -46.44
C LEU A 90 18.80 -6.21 -45.68
N VAL A 91 18.11 -7.16 -46.28
CA VAL A 91 16.93 -7.81 -45.69
C VAL A 91 17.35 -9.15 -45.09
N PHE A 92 17.27 -9.29 -43.77
CA PHE A 92 17.60 -10.50 -43.04
C PHE A 92 16.36 -11.37 -42.86
N ASP A 93 16.36 -12.51 -43.54
CA ASP A 93 15.24 -13.45 -43.65
C ASP A 93 15.83 -14.85 -43.93
N MET A 94 15.67 -15.78 -42.99
CA MET A 94 16.06 -17.18 -43.14
C MET A 94 14.93 -18.06 -43.69
N GLY A 95 13.73 -17.51 -43.81
CA GLY A 95 12.51 -18.24 -44.18
C GLY A 95 12.21 -19.40 -43.23
N ALA A 96 11.46 -20.39 -43.73
CA ALA A 96 11.03 -21.55 -42.93
C ALA A 96 12.19 -22.40 -42.36
N ALA A 97 13.43 -22.24 -42.84
CA ALA A 97 14.59 -23.01 -42.42
C ALA A 97 15.31 -22.44 -41.18
N GLY A 98 15.02 -21.20 -40.77
CA GLY A 98 15.82 -20.49 -39.76
C GLY A 98 15.38 -20.63 -38.31
N GLY A 99 14.22 -21.23 -38.04
CA GLY A 99 13.63 -21.16 -36.70
C GLY A 99 13.41 -19.74 -36.19
N GLY A 100 13.22 -18.76 -37.10
CA GLY A 100 12.99 -17.35 -36.79
C GLY A 100 14.24 -16.49 -36.60
N ALA A 101 15.45 -16.97 -36.95
CA ALA A 101 16.67 -16.18 -36.84
C ALA A 101 17.59 -16.26 -38.08
N ALA A 102 18.09 -15.11 -38.53
CA ALA A 102 19.16 -14.92 -39.51
C ALA A 102 20.50 -14.60 -38.82
N TRP A 103 21.60 -14.66 -39.57
CA TRP A 103 22.95 -14.52 -39.00
C TRP A 103 23.83 -13.51 -39.75
N LEU A 104 24.59 -12.74 -38.97
CA LEU A 104 25.72 -11.96 -39.46
C LEU A 104 26.95 -12.33 -38.63
N ASN A 105 27.93 -12.96 -39.27
CA ASN A 105 29.14 -13.40 -38.59
C ASN A 105 30.36 -12.66 -39.12
N LYS A 106 31.12 -12.05 -38.22
CA LYS A 106 32.44 -11.49 -38.51
C LYS A 106 33.51 -12.22 -37.71
N PHE A 107 34.48 -12.79 -38.42
CA PHE A 107 35.56 -13.55 -37.81
C PHE A 107 36.90 -12.80 -37.72
N GLN A 108 37.23 -12.03 -38.76
CA GLN A 108 38.53 -11.39 -38.98
C GLN A 108 38.37 -10.07 -39.77
N GLY A 109 39.45 -9.34 -40.02
CA GLY A 109 39.47 -8.08 -40.80
C GLY A 109 39.57 -6.82 -39.94
N GLY A 110 39.56 -5.64 -40.56
CA GLY A 110 39.50 -4.36 -39.87
C GLY A 110 38.11 -4.03 -39.30
N ALA A 111 37.87 -2.76 -38.97
CA ALA A 111 36.56 -2.24 -38.56
C ALA A 111 35.63 -2.07 -39.77
N ASP A 112 34.92 -3.14 -40.15
CA ASP A 112 33.98 -3.09 -41.28
C ASP A 112 32.77 -2.21 -40.95
N VAL A 113 32.18 -1.61 -41.99
CA VAL A 113 31.05 -0.68 -41.87
C VAL A 113 29.92 -1.08 -42.81
N ILE A 114 28.68 -1.07 -42.32
CA ILE A 114 27.47 -1.25 -43.10
C ILE A 114 26.67 0.05 -43.03
N ASN A 115 26.73 0.85 -44.08
CA ASN A 115 25.96 2.08 -44.26
C ASN A 115 24.58 1.83 -44.90
N ALA A 116 24.32 0.63 -45.42
CA ALA A 116 23.00 0.26 -45.91
C ALA A 116 22.03 0.04 -44.74
N ASP A 117 20.75 0.36 -44.93
CA ASP A 117 19.70 0.02 -43.96
C ASP A 117 19.54 -1.50 -43.84
N LEU A 118 19.10 -1.95 -42.68
CA LEU A 118 18.84 -3.34 -42.35
C LEU A 118 17.34 -3.53 -42.08
N ILE A 119 16.73 -4.53 -42.73
CA ILE A 119 15.34 -4.94 -42.52
C ILE A 119 15.35 -6.34 -41.91
N LEU A 120 14.86 -6.47 -40.68
CA LEU A 120 14.84 -7.70 -39.90
C LEU A 120 13.46 -8.36 -40.02
N ASN A 121 13.26 -9.17 -41.06
CA ASN A 121 12.05 -10.00 -41.15
C ASN A 121 12.08 -11.14 -40.12
N ASP A 122 13.28 -11.68 -39.88
CA ASP A 122 13.62 -12.59 -38.79
C ASP A 122 14.56 -11.91 -37.78
N SER A 123 14.71 -12.48 -36.58
CA SER A 123 15.70 -11.98 -35.62
C SER A 123 17.12 -12.09 -36.17
N LEU A 124 17.96 -11.09 -35.97
CA LEU A 124 19.34 -11.08 -36.48
C LEU A 124 20.36 -11.38 -35.39
N ASN A 125 21.00 -12.53 -35.49
CA ASN A 125 22.11 -12.94 -34.64
C ASN A 125 23.44 -12.44 -35.20
N VAL A 126 24.01 -11.41 -34.57
CA VAL A 126 25.31 -10.84 -34.89
C VAL A 126 26.40 -11.47 -34.04
N ARG A 127 27.24 -12.32 -34.66
CA ARG A 127 28.39 -12.95 -34.01
C ARG A 127 29.69 -12.25 -34.39
N LEU A 128 30.36 -11.64 -33.42
CA LEU A 128 31.67 -11.01 -33.61
C LEU A 128 32.72 -11.72 -32.78
N THR A 129 33.70 -12.40 -33.38
CA THR A 129 34.76 -13.07 -32.59
C THR A 129 35.90 -12.12 -32.22
N THR A 130 36.25 -11.17 -33.09
CA THR A 130 37.31 -10.16 -32.87
C THR A 130 36.95 -8.85 -33.57
N GLN A 131 37.61 -7.75 -33.18
CA GLN A 131 37.49 -6.42 -33.81
C GLN A 131 36.06 -5.84 -33.75
N SER A 132 35.81 -4.74 -34.47
CA SER A 132 34.52 -4.05 -34.48
C SER A 132 33.77 -4.16 -35.80
N LEU A 133 32.45 -4.10 -35.74
CA LEU A 133 31.55 -3.91 -36.88
C LEU A 133 30.67 -2.70 -36.59
N GLU A 134 30.58 -1.75 -37.53
CA GLU A 134 29.68 -0.60 -37.42
C GLU A 134 28.46 -0.78 -38.34
N LEU A 135 27.27 -0.68 -37.76
CA LEU A 135 26.00 -0.57 -38.47
C LEU A 135 25.57 0.90 -38.43
N ALA A 136 25.76 1.58 -39.56
CA ALA A 136 25.48 3.00 -39.72
C ALA A 136 24.18 3.28 -40.49
N GLY A 137 23.59 2.26 -41.15
CA GLY A 137 22.22 2.34 -41.68
C GLY A 137 21.16 2.12 -40.61
N GLY A 138 19.91 2.50 -40.90
CA GLY A 138 18.76 2.31 -40.02
C GLY A 138 18.30 0.85 -39.96
N LEU A 139 17.64 0.48 -38.86
CA LEU A 139 17.06 -0.82 -38.56
C LEU A 139 15.54 -0.72 -38.68
N SER A 140 14.91 -1.73 -39.25
CA SER A 140 13.46 -1.87 -39.29
C SER A 140 13.06 -3.34 -39.31
N GLY A 141 11.76 -3.63 -39.17
CA GLY A 141 11.25 -5.00 -39.16
C GLY A 141 10.84 -5.47 -37.76
N ALA A 142 10.34 -6.71 -37.69
CA ALA A 142 9.79 -7.31 -36.47
C ALA A 142 10.81 -8.19 -35.71
N GLY A 143 11.97 -8.46 -36.29
CA GLY A 143 13.01 -9.26 -35.67
C GLY A 143 13.79 -8.54 -34.56
N VAL A 144 14.38 -9.32 -33.66
CA VAL A 144 15.28 -8.82 -32.59
C VAL A 144 16.73 -8.80 -33.09
N LEU A 145 17.46 -7.73 -32.82
CA LEU A 145 18.91 -7.67 -33.04
C LEU A 145 19.64 -8.27 -31.84
N THR A 146 20.27 -9.43 -32.01
CA THR A 146 21.02 -10.10 -30.94
C THR A 146 22.53 -10.01 -31.18
N SER A 147 23.29 -9.52 -30.21
CA SER A 147 24.76 -9.43 -30.26
C SER A 147 25.41 -10.46 -29.33
N TYR A 148 26.38 -11.22 -29.85
CA TYR A 148 27.19 -12.16 -29.07
C TYR A 148 28.61 -12.34 -29.63
N GLY A 149 29.51 -12.85 -28.79
CA GLY A 149 30.94 -13.01 -29.11
C GLY A 149 31.83 -11.93 -28.49
N ASN A 150 33.13 -11.99 -28.77
CA ASN A 150 34.15 -11.18 -28.06
C ASN A 150 34.52 -9.86 -28.79
N GLY A 151 34.00 -9.63 -30.00
CA GLY A 151 34.14 -8.36 -30.72
C GLY A 151 33.20 -7.25 -30.23
N ARG A 152 33.20 -6.11 -30.92
CA ARG A 152 32.37 -4.93 -30.62
C ARG A 152 31.42 -4.62 -31.76
N LEU A 153 30.12 -4.59 -31.51
CA LEU A 153 29.12 -4.06 -32.43
C LEU A 153 28.93 -2.57 -32.14
N LYS A 154 28.99 -1.71 -33.15
CA LYS A 154 28.72 -0.29 -33.02
C LYS A 154 27.47 0.05 -33.81
N LEU A 155 26.51 0.72 -33.19
CA LEU A 155 25.27 1.16 -33.83
C LEU A 155 25.28 2.69 -33.93
N THR A 156 25.29 3.22 -35.15
CA THR A 156 25.38 4.67 -35.41
C THR A 156 24.32 5.20 -36.37
N GLY A 157 23.47 4.32 -36.91
CA GLY A 157 22.29 4.73 -37.68
C GLY A 157 21.21 5.37 -36.79
N ASP A 158 20.34 6.15 -37.42
CA ASP A 158 19.12 6.70 -36.78
C ASP A 158 18.00 5.65 -36.85
N ASN A 159 17.54 5.23 -35.69
CA ASN A 159 16.57 4.17 -35.45
C ASN A 159 15.35 4.69 -34.66
N THR A 160 15.12 6.01 -34.66
CA THR A 160 14.05 6.65 -33.86
C THR A 160 12.66 6.10 -34.19
N SER A 161 12.41 5.72 -35.45
CA SER A 161 11.13 5.15 -35.91
C SER A 161 11.10 3.61 -35.88
N SER A 162 12.17 2.98 -35.40
CA SER A 162 12.30 1.53 -35.34
C SER A 162 11.68 0.97 -34.07
N SER A 163 11.04 -0.19 -34.16
CA SER A 163 10.62 -0.99 -33.00
C SER A 163 11.54 -2.20 -32.78
N VAL A 164 12.72 -2.22 -33.41
CA VAL A 164 13.66 -3.33 -33.30
C VAL A 164 14.28 -3.36 -31.90
N ASP A 165 14.07 -4.48 -31.21
CA ASP A 165 14.68 -4.76 -29.91
C ASP A 165 16.17 -5.13 -30.06
N LEU A 166 16.96 -4.83 -29.03
CA LEU A 166 18.37 -5.21 -28.91
C LEU A 166 18.56 -6.20 -27.76
N TRP A 167 19.21 -7.34 -28.03
CA TRP A 167 19.59 -8.30 -26.99
C TRP A 167 21.10 -8.56 -26.97
N ILE A 168 21.73 -8.38 -25.81
CA ILE A 168 23.17 -8.53 -25.62
C ILE A 168 23.43 -9.74 -24.74
N TRP A 169 24.03 -10.80 -25.28
CA TRP A 169 24.33 -12.02 -24.51
C TRP A 169 25.65 -11.92 -23.76
N ASN A 170 25.78 -12.64 -22.63
CA ASN A 170 27.03 -12.68 -21.86
C ASN A 170 28.18 -13.29 -22.68
N ARG A 171 29.41 -12.80 -22.46
CA ARG A 171 30.62 -13.26 -23.17
C ARG A 171 31.38 -14.35 -22.42
N GLY A 172 32.37 -15.00 -23.03
CA GLY A 172 33.26 -15.95 -22.33
C GLY A 172 34.25 -15.26 -21.39
N ALA A 173 34.88 -16.01 -20.48
CA ALA A 173 35.73 -15.51 -19.38
C ALA A 173 37.01 -14.74 -19.77
N ASN A 174 37.21 -14.39 -21.05
CA ASN A 174 38.50 -13.93 -21.57
C ASN A 174 38.51 -12.49 -22.10
N THR A 175 37.89 -11.55 -21.39
CA THR A 175 38.17 -10.12 -21.59
C THR A 175 37.95 -9.32 -20.32
N VAL A 176 38.99 -8.59 -19.98
CA VAL A 176 39.13 -7.55 -18.96
C VAL A 176 37.83 -6.75 -18.75
N ASN A 177 37.45 -6.55 -17.49
CA ASN A 177 36.49 -5.54 -17.05
C ASN A 177 36.72 -4.25 -17.85
N GLY A 178 35.77 -3.85 -18.72
CA GLY A 178 35.87 -2.57 -19.43
C GLY A 178 35.47 -2.55 -20.90
N ASN A 179 35.69 -3.62 -21.67
CA ASN A 179 35.44 -3.55 -23.12
C ASN A 179 33.95 -3.72 -23.50
N PRO A 180 33.34 -2.75 -24.21
CA PRO A 180 31.94 -2.83 -24.62
C PRO A 180 31.73 -3.89 -25.71
N GLN A 181 30.62 -4.61 -25.60
CA GLN A 181 30.13 -5.54 -26.61
C GLN A 181 29.26 -4.83 -27.63
N VAL A 182 28.44 -3.89 -27.18
CA VAL A 182 27.69 -2.98 -28.03
C VAL A 182 28.02 -1.54 -27.64
N THR A 183 28.33 -0.70 -28.63
CA THR A 183 28.46 0.75 -28.46
C THR A 183 27.39 1.48 -29.27
N LEU A 184 26.60 2.34 -28.62
CA LEU A 184 25.60 3.19 -29.29
C LEU A 184 26.18 4.58 -29.55
N GLY A 185 26.04 5.11 -30.77
CA GLY A 185 26.60 6.40 -31.13
C GLY A 185 25.95 7.06 -32.35
N ALA A 186 24.62 7.02 -32.43
CA ALA A 186 23.85 7.70 -33.47
C ALA A 186 24.07 9.21 -33.41
N ALA A 187 24.40 9.81 -34.56
CA ALA A 187 24.66 11.25 -34.65
C ALA A 187 23.39 12.11 -34.57
N THR A 188 22.23 11.52 -34.91
CA THR A 188 20.89 12.08 -34.81
C THR A 188 19.91 10.98 -34.40
N GLY A 189 18.86 11.33 -33.67
CA GLY A 189 17.84 10.37 -33.26
C GLY A 189 18.40 9.27 -32.34
N ASN A 190 17.73 8.13 -32.29
CA ASN A 190 18.10 7.03 -31.37
C ASN A 190 18.92 5.97 -32.10
N ALA A 191 19.94 5.41 -31.47
CA ALA A 191 20.66 4.24 -31.98
C ALA A 191 19.83 2.95 -31.89
N ILE A 192 18.87 2.87 -30.96
CA ILE A 192 17.89 1.78 -30.83
C ILE A 192 16.52 2.36 -30.48
N GLY A 193 15.46 1.87 -31.12
CA GLY A 193 14.08 2.29 -30.83
C GLY A 193 13.22 1.28 -30.06
N GLY A 194 13.62 0.01 -30.00
CA GLY A 194 12.94 -1.04 -29.22
C GLY A 194 13.50 -1.26 -27.81
N THR A 195 13.04 -2.32 -27.16
CA THR A 195 13.50 -2.79 -25.84
C THR A 195 14.96 -3.23 -25.90
N VAL A 196 15.71 -2.93 -24.84
CA VAL A 196 17.12 -3.33 -24.71
C VAL A 196 17.25 -4.35 -23.58
N THR A 197 17.64 -5.58 -23.92
CA THR A 197 17.94 -6.63 -22.93
C THR A 197 19.45 -6.82 -22.82
N ILE A 198 20.00 -6.66 -21.61
CA ILE A 198 21.43 -6.75 -21.33
C ILE A 198 21.71 -7.95 -20.44
N GLY A 199 22.50 -8.86 -20.98
CA GLY A 199 22.87 -10.10 -20.33
C GLY A 199 21.70 -11.09 -20.24
N ASN A 200 22.06 -12.32 -19.89
CA ASN A 200 21.16 -13.37 -19.48
C ASN A 200 21.96 -14.42 -18.70
N ALA A 201 21.44 -14.87 -17.56
CA ALA A 201 21.96 -15.96 -16.76
C ALA A 201 22.36 -17.23 -17.56
N ASN A 202 21.66 -17.46 -18.67
CA ASN A 202 21.61 -18.74 -19.34
C ASN A 202 22.08 -18.72 -20.80
N PHE A 203 22.18 -17.54 -21.41
CA PHE A 203 22.63 -17.39 -22.79
C PHE A 203 24.00 -16.70 -22.84
N GLY A 204 24.93 -17.28 -23.59
CA GLY A 204 26.31 -16.81 -23.69
C GLY A 204 27.30 -17.50 -22.74
N GLY A 205 28.48 -16.90 -22.58
CA GLY A 205 29.56 -17.43 -21.72
C GLY A 205 29.47 -16.96 -20.26
N ASN A 206 30.40 -17.42 -19.40
CA ASN A 206 30.43 -17.10 -17.96
C ASN A 206 30.95 -15.68 -17.62
N GLY A 207 31.05 -14.78 -18.59
CA GLY A 207 31.55 -13.42 -18.44
C GLY A 207 30.42 -12.38 -18.43
N TYR A 208 30.75 -11.14 -18.75
CA TYR A 208 29.84 -10.00 -18.66
C TYR A 208 29.21 -9.64 -20.00
N ALA A 209 28.03 -9.02 -19.97
CA ALA A 209 27.45 -8.30 -21.10
C ALA A 209 27.64 -6.80 -20.85
N VAL A 210 28.09 -6.05 -21.85
CA VAL A 210 28.41 -4.62 -21.70
C VAL A 210 27.82 -3.81 -22.85
N LEU A 211 26.83 -2.98 -22.52
CA LEU A 211 26.33 -1.90 -23.35
C LEU A 211 27.00 -0.59 -22.93
N GLU A 212 27.45 0.19 -23.90
CA GLU A 212 28.10 1.47 -23.68
C GLU A 212 27.58 2.52 -24.65
N LEU A 213 27.40 3.75 -24.19
CA LEU A 213 27.16 4.90 -25.06
C LEU A 213 28.50 5.50 -25.52
N ALA A 214 28.57 6.00 -26.75
CA ALA A 214 29.80 6.55 -27.29
C ALA A 214 30.26 7.79 -26.51
N GLN A 215 31.48 7.77 -25.99
CA GLN A 215 32.05 8.92 -25.29
C GLN A 215 32.17 10.15 -26.22
N GLY A 216 31.86 11.34 -25.71
CA GLY A 216 32.07 12.62 -26.42
C GLY A 216 31.11 12.88 -27.59
N ARG A 217 29.99 12.16 -27.63
CA ARG A 217 28.90 12.34 -28.59
C ARG A 217 28.20 13.69 -28.41
N SER A 218 27.71 14.26 -29.52
CA SER A 218 26.88 15.48 -29.51
C SER A 218 25.41 15.19 -29.30
N ASN A 219 24.96 14.00 -29.71
CA ASN A 219 23.60 13.53 -29.51
C ASN A 219 23.55 12.72 -28.21
N GLN A 220 22.84 13.26 -27.23
CA GLN A 220 22.76 12.68 -25.90
C GLN A 220 21.68 11.60 -25.79
N ASP A 221 20.75 11.46 -26.72
CA ASP A 221 19.71 10.43 -26.62
C ASP A 221 20.05 9.28 -27.58
N GLN A 222 20.14 8.04 -27.10
CA GLN A 222 20.60 6.90 -27.92
C GLN A 222 19.64 5.72 -27.90
N ILE A 223 18.80 5.64 -26.88
CA ILE A 223 17.76 4.65 -26.70
C ILE A 223 16.45 5.44 -26.69
N ALA A 224 15.40 4.92 -27.30
CA ALA A 224 14.14 5.65 -27.29
C ALA A 224 13.57 5.80 -25.88
N ASP A 225 13.00 6.97 -25.60
CA ASP A 225 12.22 7.27 -24.40
C ASP A 225 11.14 6.23 -24.08
N SER A 226 10.59 5.54 -25.08
CA SER A 226 9.58 4.49 -24.89
C SER A 226 10.16 3.13 -24.51
N SER A 227 11.48 2.97 -24.58
CA SER A 227 12.15 1.67 -24.44
C SER A 227 12.28 1.25 -22.99
N SER A 228 12.12 -0.05 -22.75
CA SER A 228 12.52 -0.70 -21.50
C SER A 228 13.95 -1.19 -21.56
N LEU A 229 14.70 -1.03 -20.47
CA LEU A 229 15.99 -1.68 -20.26
C LEU A 229 15.83 -2.85 -19.28
N ILE A 230 16.10 -4.06 -19.74
CA ILE A 230 15.93 -5.28 -18.97
C ILE A 230 17.31 -5.88 -18.69
N PHE A 231 17.64 -6.06 -17.42
CA PHE A 231 18.90 -6.64 -16.98
C PHE A 231 18.67 -8.07 -16.51
N GLY A 232 19.34 -9.02 -17.16
CA GLY A 232 19.30 -10.46 -16.85
C GLY A 232 20.55 -10.97 -16.14
N GLY A 233 21.33 -10.07 -15.52
CA GLY A 233 22.58 -10.42 -14.83
C GLY A 233 22.36 -11.10 -13.47
N LEU A 234 23.36 -11.84 -13.01
CA LEU A 234 23.42 -12.42 -11.65
C LEU A 234 24.85 -12.39 -11.11
N SER A 235 25.05 -12.80 -9.85
CA SER A 235 26.38 -12.87 -9.24
C SER A 235 27.39 -13.64 -10.12
N GLY A 236 28.45 -12.96 -10.55
CA GLY A 236 29.49 -13.51 -11.44
C GLY A 236 29.19 -13.39 -12.94
N ARG A 237 28.02 -12.87 -13.33
CA ARG A 237 27.60 -12.59 -14.72
C ARG A 237 26.85 -11.25 -14.78
N TRP A 238 27.57 -10.18 -14.48
CA TRP A 238 27.04 -8.82 -14.48
C TRP A 238 26.60 -8.36 -15.88
N ALA A 239 25.58 -7.50 -15.90
CA ALA A 239 25.04 -6.84 -17.07
C ALA A 239 25.28 -5.32 -16.94
N TYR A 240 26.19 -4.79 -17.74
CA TYR A 240 26.64 -3.41 -17.65
C TYR A 240 25.92 -2.50 -18.64
N PHE A 241 25.53 -1.32 -18.15
CA PHE A 241 25.14 -0.18 -18.97
C PHE A 241 25.97 1.04 -18.57
N LYS A 242 26.77 1.55 -19.51
CA LYS A 242 27.68 2.69 -19.30
C LYS A 242 27.24 3.92 -20.09
N LEU A 243 27.02 5.05 -19.40
CA LEU A 243 26.54 6.29 -20.03
C LEU A 243 27.65 7.14 -20.66
N MET A 244 28.89 7.01 -20.18
CA MET A 244 30.10 7.63 -20.75
C MET A 244 30.02 9.16 -20.88
N GLY A 245 29.40 9.81 -19.90
CA GLY A 245 29.43 11.26 -19.70
C GLY A 245 28.42 12.02 -20.55
N GLY A 246 27.30 11.38 -20.90
CA GLY A 246 26.16 12.03 -21.51
C GLY A 246 24.84 11.46 -20.98
N ASP A 247 23.78 12.24 -21.11
CA ASP A 247 22.45 11.89 -20.60
C ASP A 247 21.83 10.73 -21.38
N GLU A 248 20.76 10.13 -20.86
CA GLU A 248 19.95 9.13 -21.57
C GLU A 248 18.54 9.10 -20.98
N THR A 249 17.50 8.91 -21.80
CA THR A 249 16.12 8.80 -21.33
C THR A 249 15.51 7.45 -21.72
N VAL A 250 14.85 6.79 -20.77
CA VAL A 250 14.20 5.49 -20.98
C VAL A 250 12.85 5.45 -20.27
N ALA A 251 11.95 4.58 -20.74
CA ALA A 251 10.64 4.42 -20.11
C ALA A 251 10.77 3.74 -18.75
N ARG A 252 11.55 2.66 -18.69
CA ARG A 252 11.57 1.74 -17.56
C ARG A 252 12.87 0.95 -17.47
N ILE A 253 13.25 0.61 -16.24
CA ILE A 253 14.38 -0.30 -15.97
C ILE A 253 13.90 -1.47 -15.13
N VAL A 254 14.25 -2.70 -15.53
CA VAL A 254 13.92 -3.92 -14.81
C VAL A 254 15.18 -4.74 -14.55
N ASP A 255 15.62 -4.79 -13.30
CA ASP A 255 16.70 -5.65 -12.83
C ASP A 255 16.15 -6.97 -12.29
N THR A 256 16.12 -7.99 -13.16
CA THR A 256 15.48 -9.28 -12.85
C THR A 256 16.33 -10.23 -11.98
N GLY A 257 17.63 -9.95 -11.82
CA GLY A 257 18.56 -10.89 -11.19
C GLY A 257 19.54 -10.27 -10.18
N ALA A 258 19.32 -9.02 -9.79
CA ALA A 258 20.21 -8.23 -8.91
C ALA A 258 21.65 -8.10 -9.42
N GLY A 259 21.84 -8.26 -10.73
CA GLY A 259 23.14 -8.26 -11.41
C GLY A 259 23.33 -7.13 -12.41
N ALA A 260 22.42 -6.14 -12.41
CA ALA A 260 22.59 -4.91 -13.16
C ALA A 260 23.79 -4.11 -12.63
N VAL A 261 24.54 -3.49 -13.54
CA VAL A 261 25.55 -2.47 -13.23
C VAL A 261 25.34 -1.28 -14.14
N ILE A 262 24.72 -0.24 -13.60
CA ILE A 262 24.45 1.01 -14.30
C ILE A 262 25.42 2.05 -13.77
N GLU A 263 26.20 2.64 -14.67
CA GLU A 263 27.26 3.56 -14.26
C GLU A 263 27.59 4.60 -15.31
N ASN A 264 28.26 5.68 -14.89
CA ASN A 264 28.82 6.62 -15.85
C ASN A 264 30.07 6.01 -16.53
N MET A 265 30.93 5.38 -15.73
CA MET A 265 32.15 4.72 -16.21
C MET A 265 32.61 3.61 -15.24
N GLU A 266 33.54 2.74 -15.65
CA GLU A 266 34.11 1.68 -14.80
C GLU A 266 35.55 2.00 -14.40
N SER A 267 36.41 2.27 -15.38
CA SER A 267 37.86 2.54 -15.23
C SER A 267 38.40 3.48 -16.31
N GLU A 268 37.53 3.95 -17.20
CA GLU A 268 37.80 4.95 -18.21
C GLU A 268 38.04 6.32 -17.56
N THR A 269 38.57 7.27 -18.34
CA THR A 269 38.70 8.68 -17.92
C THR A 269 37.58 9.48 -18.56
N VAL A 270 36.46 9.58 -17.85
CA VAL A 270 35.31 10.42 -18.21
C VAL A 270 35.17 11.52 -17.16
N ASP A 271 35.32 12.77 -17.57
CA ASP A 271 35.25 13.94 -16.68
C ASP A 271 33.92 14.70 -16.82
N THR A 272 33.01 14.22 -17.68
CA THR A 272 31.67 14.79 -17.85
C THR A 272 30.63 13.97 -17.10
N ASP A 273 29.67 14.67 -16.50
CA ASP A 273 28.55 14.05 -15.82
C ASP A 273 27.58 13.42 -16.81
N ALA A 274 26.81 12.43 -16.35
CA ALA A 274 25.74 11.80 -17.10
C ALA A 274 24.47 11.76 -16.27
N VAL A 275 23.31 12.02 -16.87
CA VAL A 275 22.00 11.90 -16.22
C VAL A 275 21.18 10.80 -16.86
N LEU A 276 20.75 9.81 -16.06
CA LEU A 276 19.79 8.80 -16.49
C LEU A 276 18.36 9.24 -16.13
N THR A 277 17.49 9.37 -17.12
CA THR A 277 16.08 9.75 -16.93
C THR A 277 15.16 8.55 -17.11
N ILE A 278 14.25 8.35 -16.15
CA ILE A 278 13.19 7.33 -16.20
C ILE A 278 11.84 8.03 -16.28
N ASN A 279 11.20 7.98 -17.46
CA ASN A 279 10.05 8.83 -17.80
C ASN A 279 8.73 8.07 -18.03
N GLY A 280 8.71 6.74 -17.90
CA GLY A 280 7.54 5.91 -18.20
C GLY A 280 6.47 5.83 -17.11
N SER A 281 5.30 5.31 -17.48
CA SER A 281 4.17 5.11 -16.57
C SER A 281 4.21 3.78 -15.80
N LEU A 282 5.12 2.88 -16.18
CA LEU A 282 5.28 1.56 -15.57
C LEU A 282 6.41 1.58 -14.53
N ASP A 283 6.29 0.72 -13.53
CA ASP A 283 7.26 0.65 -12.44
C ASP A 283 8.62 0.09 -12.87
N SER A 284 9.67 0.70 -12.34
CA SER A 284 11.06 0.30 -12.50
C SER A 284 11.64 -0.27 -11.21
N TYR A 285 12.53 -1.24 -11.31
CA TYR A 285 13.21 -1.86 -10.17
C TYR A 285 14.70 -2.06 -10.45
N ILE A 286 15.55 -1.58 -9.54
CA ILE A 286 17.00 -1.70 -9.59
C ILE A 286 17.50 -2.17 -8.22
N SER A 287 18.21 -3.30 -8.18
CA SER A 287 18.77 -3.87 -6.93
C SER A 287 20.27 -4.18 -7.01
N GLY A 288 20.82 -4.17 -8.23
CA GLY A 288 22.24 -4.24 -8.51
C GLY A 288 22.97 -2.93 -8.22
N HIS A 289 24.03 -2.66 -8.99
CA HIS A 289 24.84 -1.46 -8.83
C HIS A 289 24.28 -0.28 -9.64
N LEU A 290 24.14 0.87 -8.98
CA LEU A 290 23.93 2.18 -9.60
C LEU A 290 25.00 3.13 -9.05
N ARG A 291 25.96 3.55 -9.87
CA ARG A 291 27.17 4.25 -9.37
C ARG A 291 27.85 5.18 -10.36
N ASP A 292 28.66 6.11 -9.86
CA ASP A 292 29.52 6.93 -10.73
C ASP A 292 30.56 6.04 -11.43
N ARG A 293 31.26 5.23 -10.62
CA ARG A 293 32.34 4.31 -11.05
C ARG A 293 32.71 3.24 -10.03
N ALA A 294 33.42 2.21 -10.47
CA ALA A 294 34.12 1.24 -9.60
C ALA A 294 35.61 1.54 -9.39
N GLY A 295 36.27 2.15 -10.38
CA GLY A 295 37.71 2.42 -10.41
C GLY A 295 38.07 3.58 -11.36
N GLY A 296 39.35 3.82 -11.61
CA GLY A 296 39.82 4.91 -12.48
C GLY A 296 39.85 6.30 -11.82
N SER A 297 40.26 7.32 -12.59
CA SER A 297 40.51 8.70 -12.11
C SER A 297 39.62 9.78 -12.74
N GLY A 298 38.72 9.44 -13.65
CA GLY A 298 37.78 10.42 -14.22
C GLY A 298 36.89 11.06 -13.15
N LEU A 299 36.44 12.28 -13.36
CA LEU A 299 35.68 13.06 -12.38
C LEU A 299 34.17 13.09 -12.60
N GLY A 300 33.69 12.58 -13.74
CA GLY A 300 32.26 12.60 -14.08
C GLY A 300 31.42 11.78 -13.11
N THR A 301 30.25 12.32 -12.78
CA THR A 301 29.27 11.70 -11.88
C THR A 301 28.09 11.11 -12.65
N LEU A 302 27.33 10.24 -12.00
CA LEU A 302 26.03 9.78 -12.47
C LEU A 302 24.94 10.49 -11.68
N GLY A 303 24.02 11.16 -12.36
CA GLY A 303 22.77 11.69 -11.82
C GLY A 303 21.56 10.89 -12.31
N LEU A 304 20.41 11.13 -11.67
CA LEU A 304 19.18 10.42 -11.95
C LEU A 304 17.99 11.40 -12.01
N VAL A 305 17.13 11.25 -13.00
CA VAL A 305 15.85 11.98 -13.07
C VAL A 305 14.71 10.97 -13.11
N LYS A 306 13.76 11.12 -12.20
CA LYS A 306 12.51 10.35 -12.16
C LYS A 306 11.34 11.24 -12.57
N ALA A 307 10.83 11.05 -13.79
CA ALA A 307 9.86 11.96 -14.43
C ALA A 307 8.52 11.35 -14.85
N GLY A 308 8.43 10.01 -14.95
CA GLY A 308 7.20 9.32 -15.32
C GLY A 308 6.21 9.12 -14.17
N THR A 309 5.01 8.60 -14.43
CA THR A 309 4.02 8.33 -13.36
C THR A 309 4.27 7.02 -12.62
N GLY A 310 5.00 6.06 -13.20
CA GLY A 310 5.33 4.79 -12.53
C GLY A 310 6.30 4.98 -11.38
N ASP A 311 6.46 4.00 -10.50
CA ASP A 311 7.38 4.06 -9.38
C ASP A 311 8.79 3.60 -9.78
N LEU A 312 9.84 4.19 -9.20
CA LEU A 312 11.20 3.67 -9.27
C LEU A 312 11.63 3.14 -7.92
N MET A 313 11.90 1.84 -7.84
CA MET A 313 12.43 1.19 -6.66
C MET A 313 13.95 1.00 -6.79
N LEU A 314 14.71 1.59 -5.87
CA LEU A 314 16.14 1.37 -5.71
C LEU A 314 16.37 0.60 -4.41
N SER A 315 16.99 -0.56 -4.48
CA SER A 315 17.13 -1.45 -3.33
C SER A 315 18.57 -1.85 -3.02
N GLY A 316 18.92 -1.87 -1.73
CA GLY A 316 20.16 -2.42 -1.21
C GLY A 316 21.34 -1.45 -1.18
N GLY A 317 22.43 -1.87 -0.52
CA GLY A 317 23.62 -1.05 -0.30
C GLY A 317 24.50 -0.78 -1.54
N ASN A 318 24.13 -1.30 -2.71
CA ASN A 318 24.88 -1.14 -3.95
C ASN A 318 24.49 0.11 -4.75
N ILE A 319 23.48 0.84 -4.30
CA ILE A 319 23.07 2.13 -4.84
C ILE A 319 23.98 3.22 -4.25
N ARG A 320 24.92 3.73 -5.04
CA ARG A 320 25.97 4.68 -4.61
C ARG A 320 26.50 5.51 -5.78
N TYR A 321 25.91 6.67 -6.01
CA TYR A 321 26.35 7.68 -6.98
C TYR A 321 26.27 9.08 -6.33
N THR A 322 26.92 10.07 -6.94
CA THR A 322 27.07 11.42 -6.35
C THR A 322 26.49 12.56 -7.17
N GLY A 323 26.10 12.32 -8.43
CA GLY A 323 25.35 13.30 -9.21
C GLY A 323 23.92 13.46 -8.66
N ASP A 324 23.29 14.58 -8.98
CA ASP A 324 21.98 14.94 -8.41
C ASP A 324 20.88 13.95 -8.80
N THR A 325 19.97 13.69 -7.87
CA THR A 325 18.72 12.96 -8.11
C THR A 325 17.55 13.92 -8.11
N THR A 326 16.83 14.03 -9.22
CA THR A 326 15.61 14.84 -9.31
C THR A 326 14.38 13.96 -9.46
N VAL A 327 13.33 14.20 -8.68
CA VAL A 327 12.03 13.54 -8.81
C VAL A 327 11.00 14.57 -9.24
N THR A 328 10.59 14.55 -10.51
CA THR A 328 9.61 15.50 -11.06
C THR A 328 8.19 14.93 -11.10
N ALA A 329 8.02 13.61 -11.16
CA ALA A 329 6.74 12.92 -11.02
C ALA A 329 6.87 11.45 -10.57
N GLY A 330 5.74 10.86 -10.17
CA GLY A 330 5.69 9.50 -9.61
C GLY A 330 6.47 9.39 -8.29
N ARG A 331 6.81 8.17 -7.90
CA ARG A 331 7.56 7.90 -6.67
C ARG A 331 8.98 7.39 -6.95
N LEU A 332 9.95 7.86 -6.18
CA LEU A 332 11.25 7.22 -5.98
C LEU A 332 11.23 6.53 -4.62
N ASN A 333 11.32 5.20 -4.58
CA ASN A 333 11.35 4.42 -3.36
C ASN A 333 12.76 3.89 -3.09
N LEU A 334 13.40 4.42 -2.05
CA LEU A 334 14.70 3.98 -1.56
C LEU A 334 14.49 2.90 -0.50
N ILE A 335 14.85 1.66 -0.81
CA ILE A 335 14.63 0.48 0.04
C ILE A 335 15.99 -0.02 0.54
N ASP A 336 16.29 0.17 1.83
CA ASP A 336 17.55 -0.28 2.45
C ASP A 336 18.83 0.23 1.70
N THR A 337 18.77 1.42 1.10
CA THR A 337 19.90 2.02 0.35
C THR A 337 20.92 2.69 1.28
N THR A 338 21.70 1.89 2.00
CA THR A 338 22.60 2.38 3.06
C THR A 338 23.79 3.23 2.59
N ASN A 339 24.08 3.28 1.28
CA ASN A 339 25.21 3.98 0.70
C ASN A 339 24.80 5.07 -0.31
N PHE A 340 23.52 5.45 -0.32
CA PHE A 340 23.02 6.57 -1.12
C PHE A 340 23.78 7.85 -0.71
N ALA A 341 24.20 8.65 -1.69
CA ALA A 341 25.08 9.80 -1.49
C ALA A 341 24.85 10.89 -2.54
N SER A 342 23.59 11.08 -2.92
CA SER A 342 23.16 11.99 -3.99
C SER A 342 22.26 13.07 -3.41
N ALA A 343 22.51 14.32 -3.81
CA ALA A 343 21.62 15.42 -3.44
C ALA A 343 20.24 15.21 -4.09
N LEU A 344 19.18 15.44 -3.32
CA LEU A 344 17.84 15.03 -3.72
C LEU A 344 16.93 16.24 -3.94
N ASN A 345 16.46 16.45 -5.17
CA ASN A 345 15.52 17.48 -5.55
C ASN A 345 14.15 16.87 -5.89
N VAL A 346 13.24 16.84 -4.91
CA VAL A 346 11.89 16.31 -5.07
C VAL A 346 10.97 17.48 -5.42
N GLY A 347 10.59 17.59 -6.68
CA GLY A 347 9.68 18.63 -7.15
C GLY A 347 8.27 18.48 -6.55
N PRO A 348 7.40 19.52 -6.67
CA PRO A 348 6.09 19.54 -6.00
C PRO A 348 5.15 18.38 -6.34
N SER A 349 5.31 17.74 -7.50
CA SER A 349 4.53 16.58 -7.95
C SER A 349 5.28 15.25 -7.81
N GLY A 350 6.54 15.29 -7.34
CA GLY A 350 7.36 14.12 -7.06
C GLY A 350 7.16 13.62 -5.63
N THR A 351 7.34 12.31 -5.46
CA THR A 351 7.34 11.67 -4.13
C THR A 351 8.64 10.91 -3.91
N LEU A 352 9.31 11.15 -2.79
CA LEU A 352 10.36 10.27 -2.28
C LEU A 352 9.74 9.38 -1.21
N ARG A 353 9.93 8.07 -1.29
CA ARG A 353 9.61 7.14 -0.21
C ARG A 353 10.90 6.54 0.34
N LEU A 354 11.06 6.59 1.66
CA LEU A 354 12.13 5.93 2.38
C LEU A 354 11.55 4.69 3.04
N THR A 355 11.89 3.51 2.50
CA THR A 355 11.44 2.23 3.04
C THR A 355 12.58 1.53 3.77
N ARG A 356 12.28 0.98 4.94
CA ARG A 356 13.26 0.21 5.70
C ARG A 356 12.73 -1.12 6.20
N THR A 357 13.56 -2.17 6.13
CA THR A 357 13.24 -3.50 6.67
C THR A 357 13.41 -3.58 8.20
N PRO A 358 12.69 -4.51 8.87
CA PRO A 358 12.62 -4.59 10.33
C PRO A 358 13.96 -4.69 11.06
N ASN A 359 14.05 -4.00 12.21
CA ASN A 359 15.15 -4.01 13.18
C ASN A 359 16.44 -3.33 12.71
N SER A 360 16.33 -2.31 11.87
CA SER A 360 17.49 -1.54 11.41
C SER A 360 17.23 -0.03 11.43
N ASN A 361 18.22 0.76 11.87
CA ASN A 361 18.14 2.22 11.85
C ASN A 361 18.78 2.79 10.58
N LEU A 362 18.19 3.84 10.01
CA LEU A 362 18.76 4.63 8.91
C LEU A 362 19.10 6.03 9.42
N ASN A 363 20.33 6.46 9.20
CA ASN A 363 20.64 7.88 9.19
C ASN A 363 20.60 8.33 7.73
N PHE A 364 19.74 9.30 7.43
CA PHE A 364 19.61 9.90 6.12
C PHE A 364 20.28 11.28 6.17
N ASP A 365 21.46 11.35 5.57
CA ASP A 365 22.38 12.47 5.69
C ASP A 365 22.34 13.39 4.45
N ASP A 366 21.63 12.97 3.40
CA ASP A 366 21.44 13.74 2.18
C ASP A 366 20.37 14.83 2.36
N VAL A 367 20.60 15.98 1.73
CA VAL A 367 19.66 17.11 1.76
C VAL A 367 18.55 16.87 0.74
N ILE A 368 17.31 17.05 1.18
CA ILE A 368 16.09 16.97 0.38
C ILE A 368 15.55 18.38 0.14
N ILE A 369 15.45 18.79 -1.12
CA ILE A 369 14.90 20.08 -1.55
C ILE A 369 13.77 19.89 -2.56
N GLY A 370 13.21 21.00 -3.07
CA GLY A 370 12.23 21.01 -4.16
C GLY A 370 10.78 21.12 -3.72
N GLY A 371 10.47 20.87 -2.44
CA GLY A 371 9.14 21.07 -1.87
C GLY A 371 8.11 20.01 -2.26
N GLY A 372 8.53 18.82 -2.69
CA GLY A 372 7.67 17.66 -2.95
C GLY A 372 7.30 16.86 -1.69
N THR A 373 6.76 15.67 -1.91
CA THR A 373 6.32 14.77 -0.83
C THR A 373 7.43 13.81 -0.41
N VAL A 374 7.61 13.61 0.90
CA VAL A 374 8.47 12.58 1.49
C VAL A 374 7.61 11.63 2.33
N GLU A 375 7.62 10.35 1.97
CA GLU A 375 6.93 9.26 2.67
C GLU A 375 7.94 8.43 3.48
N ILE A 376 7.63 8.16 4.74
CA ILE A 376 8.45 7.34 5.64
C ILE A 376 7.72 6.02 5.92
N ASN A 377 8.40 4.93 5.59
CA ASN A 377 7.87 3.58 5.69
C ASN A 377 8.86 2.63 6.40
N ALA A 378 8.92 2.68 7.73
CA ALA A 378 9.82 1.84 8.54
C ALA A 378 9.10 0.56 8.99
N LEU A 379 9.27 -0.53 8.25
CA LEU A 379 8.70 -1.84 8.55
C LEU A 379 9.35 -2.36 9.85
N GLY A 380 8.57 -2.85 10.83
CA GLY A 380 9.09 -3.40 12.09
C GLY A 380 8.75 -2.63 13.37
N GLY A 381 7.86 -1.64 13.29
CA GLY A 381 7.37 -0.86 14.44
C GLY A 381 8.46 0.03 15.05
N ASN A 382 8.35 0.34 16.35
CA ASN A 382 9.24 1.27 17.06
C ASN A 382 10.73 0.82 17.09
N ALA A 383 11.04 -0.42 16.71
CA ALA A 383 12.40 -0.93 16.64
C ALA A 383 13.17 -0.49 15.38
N SER A 384 12.49 0.11 14.41
CA SER A 384 13.08 0.59 13.15
C SER A 384 12.81 2.08 13.02
N ALA A 385 13.87 2.89 13.01
CA ALA A 385 13.76 4.33 12.88
C ALA A 385 14.55 4.87 11.69
N ILE A 386 13.94 5.79 10.96
CA ILE A 386 14.64 6.65 9.98
C ILE A 386 14.93 7.98 10.65
N THR A 387 16.19 8.40 10.65
CA THR A 387 16.63 9.67 11.23
C THR A 387 17.15 10.59 10.14
N LEU A 388 16.50 11.73 9.93
CA LEU A 388 17.02 12.83 9.11
C LEU A 388 18.11 13.56 9.90
N GLN A 389 19.33 13.57 9.37
CA GLN A 389 20.49 14.25 9.96
C GLN A 389 20.97 15.44 9.11
N SER A 390 20.52 15.55 7.86
CA SER A 390 20.80 16.71 7.01
C SER A 390 20.14 18.00 7.53
N THR A 391 20.75 19.14 7.20
CA THR A 391 20.19 20.48 7.44
C THR A 391 19.81 21.15 6.13
N GLY A 392 18.95 22.17 6.18
CA GLY A 392 18.54 22.90 4.97
C GLY A 392 17.53 22.14 4.11
N ASN A 393 16.87 21.11 4.65
CA ASN A 393 15.83 20.40 3.93
C ASN A 393 14.62 21.32 3.68
N ASN A 394 14.04 21.24 2.48
CA ASN A 394 12.81 21.91 2.09
C ASN A 394 11.82 20.88 1.53
N ILE A 395 10.99 20.36 2.43
CA ILE A 395 10.02 19.30 2.15
C ILE A 395 8.63 19.94 2.11
N GLY A 396 7.85 19.67 1.06
CA GLY A 396 6.48 20.13 0.95
C GLY A 396 5.59 19.41 1.94
N THR A 397 5.43 18.11 1.76
CA THR A 397 4.65 17.28 2.68
C THR A 397 5.51 16.14 3.22
N LEU A 398 5.62 16.04 4.55
CA LEU A 398 6.20 14.86 5.21
C LEU A 398 5.05 13.95 5.65
N ARG A 399 4.99 12.72 5.13
CA ARG A 399 4.04 11.67 5.51
C ARG A 399 4.78 10.56 6.26
N VAL A 400 4.49 10.39 7.54
CA VAL A 400 5.03 9.26 8.33
C VAL A 400 3.94 8.20 8.45
N MET A 401 4.08 7.12 7.69
CA MET A 401 3.02 6.13 7.52
C MET A 401 3.12 5.03 8.59
N GLN A 402 4.34 4.57 8.89
CA GLN A 402 4.59 3.57 9.93
C GLN A 402 6.02 3.59 10.47
N GLY A 403 6.18 3.17 11.72
CA GLY A 403 7.46 3.08 12.43
C GLY A 403 7.99 4.42 12.92
N GLY A 404 9.26 4.45 13.36
CA GLY A 404 9.87 5.65 13.93
C GLY A 404 10.45 6.59 12.87
N PHE A 405 10.23 7.90 13.01
CA PHE A 405 10.94 8.95 12.27
C PHE A 405 11.49 10.00 13.22
N ALA A 406 12.75 10.39 13.03
CA ALA A 406 13.39 11.44 13.83
C ALA A 406 14.04 12.51 12.95
N VAL A 407 13.86 13.77 13.31
CA VAL A 407 14.59 14.91 12.76
C VAL A 407 15.57 15.38 13.83
N SER A 408 16.83 14.99 13.66
CA SER A 408 17.87 15.16 14.69
C SER A 408 18.55 16.53 14.64
N THR A 409 18.53 17.20 13.49
CA THR A 409 19.18 18.49 13.24
C THR A 409 18.18 19.61 12.96
N GLY A 410 18.63 20.87 13.09
CA GLY A 410 17.81 22.06 12.83
C GLY A 410 18.03 22.68 11.46
N GLY A 411 17.27 23.73 11.13
CA GLY A 411 17.36 24.45 9.85
C GLY A 411 16.55 23.82 8.72
N ASN A 412 15.62 22.91 9.04
CA ASN A 412 14.75 22.27 8.07
C ASN A 412 13.40 22.97 7.99
N THR A 413 12.77 22.91 6.82
CA THR A 413 11.47 23.49 6.52
C THR A 413 10.52 22.41 6.00
N PHE A 414 9.31 22.40 6.56
CA PHE A 414 8.22 21.51 6.18
C PHE A 414 7.01 22.36 5.77
N GLY A 415 6.37 22.05 4.65
CA GLY A 415 5.08 22.61 4.28
C GLY A 415 3.99 22.08 5.21
N GLU A 416 3.80 20.77 5.23
CA GLU A 416 2.86 20.06 6.10
C GLU A 416 3.53 18.80 6.67
N ILE A 417 3.14 18.42 7.88
CA ILE A 417 3.52 17.13 8.46
C ILE A 417 2.24 16.34 8.76
N GLN A 418 2.15 15.15 8.18
CA GLN A 418 1.08 14.19 8.38
C GLN A 418 1.68 12.92 8.97
N VAL A 419 1.16 12.49 10.11
CA VAL A 419 1.68 11.35 10.86
C VAL A 419 0.52 10.40 11.13
N GLY A 420 0.66 9.15 10.69
CA GLY A 420 -0.48 8.24 10.53
C GLY A 420 -1.33 8.56 9.29
N GLY A 421 -2.40 7.79 9.08
CA GLY A 421 -3.26 7.90 7.89
C GLY A 421 -4.00 6.61 7.56
N ASP A 422 -4.22 6.35 6.27
CA ASP A 422 -4.99 5.20 5.77
C ASP A 422 -4.29 3.84 6.03
N GLU A 423 -2.94 3.82 6.05
CA GLU A 423 -2.08 2.63 6.27
C GLU A 423 -1.53 2.49 7.71
N VAL A 424 -2.34 2.58 8.76
CA VAL A 424 -1.80 2.41 10.13
C VAL A 424 -1.79 0.94 10.52
N THR A 425 -0.69 0.25 10.21
CA THR A 425 -0.47 -1.14 10.64
C THR A 425 0.17 -1.26 12.02
N GLN A 426 0.80 -0.18 12.52
CA GLN A 426 1.56 -0.09 13.77
C GLN A 426 1.68 1.36 14.27
N ASN A 427 2.17 1.54 15.50
CA ASN A 427 2.54 2.85 16.03
C ASN A 427 3.57 3.55 15.16
N PHE A 428 3.45 4.86 15.11
CA PHE A 428 4.51 5.74 14.66
C PHE A 428 5.01 6.59 15.82
N ASP A 429 6.31 6.88 15.80
CA ASP A 429 6.94 7.84 16.70
C ASP A 429 7.63 8.91 15.84
N LEU A 430 7.15 10.15 15.89
CA LEU A 430 7.83 11.30 15.29
C LEU A 430 8.63 12.03 16.36
N THR A 431 9.94 12.23 16.18
CA THR A 431 10.76 13.04 17.08
C THR A 431 11.34 14.25 16.37
N LEU A 432 11.08 15.46 16.86
CA LEU A 432 11.63 16.73 16.38
C LEU A 432 12.61 17.31 17.41
N SER A 433 13.89 16.96 17.27
CA SER A 433 14.95 17.36 18.21
C SER A 433 15.65 18.65 17.83
N GLY A 434 15.77 18.94 16.52
CA GLY A 434 16.35 20.18 16.03
C GLY A 434 15.38 21.37 16.08
N SER A 435 15.88 22.55 15.74
CA SER A 435 15.05 23.74 15.52
C SER A 435 14.65 23.86 14.05
N ASN A 436 13.39 23.56 13.72
CA ASN A 436 12.87 23.52 12.36
C ASN A 436 11.67 24.47 12.19
N SER A 437 11.12 24.58 10.98
CA SER A 437 9.90 25.37 10.74
C SER A 437 8.87 24.54 9.98
N ILE A 438 7.62 24.58 10.45
CA ILE A 438 6.47 23.98 9.78
C ILE A 438 5.58 25.15 9.32
N SER A 439 5.54 25.40 8.02
CA SER A 439 4.83 26.54 7.43
C SER A 439 3.32 26.32 7.30
N GLY A 440 2.85 25.08 7.38
CA GLY A 440 1.46 24.66 7.39
C GLY A 440 1.11 23.89 8.66
N SER A 441 0.26 22.86 8.52
CA SER A 441 -0.31 22.12 9.65
C SER A 441 0.53 20.91 10.07
N LEU A 442 0.35 20.49 11.33
CA LEU A 442 0.77 19.19 11.84
C LEU A 442 -0.49 18.38 12.17
N SER A 443 -0.69 17.28 11.45
CA SER A 443 -1.79 16.34 11.65
C SER A 443 -1.25 15.00 12.14
N VAL A 444 -1.85 14.47 13.20
CA VAL A 444 -1.46 13.20 13.79
C VAL A 444 -2.71 12.36 14.05
N THR A 445 -2.82 11.23 13.38
CA THR A 445 -3.92 10.28 13.54
C THR A 445 -3.38 8.93 13.99
N GLY A 446 -3.60 8.57 15.24
CA GLY A 446 -3.08 7.32 15.84
C GLY A 446 -3.93 6.08 15.55
N ASP A 447 -3.39 4.91 15.88
CA ASP A 447 -4.07 3.61 15.80
C ASP A 447 -5.05 3.38 16.97
N PHE A 448 -6.15 2.70 16.69
CA PHE A 448 -7.13 2.20 17.64
C PHE A 448 -6.71 0.88 18.32
N GLY A 449 -5.60 0.27 17.91
CA GLY A 449 -5.01 -0.97 18.46
C GLY A 449 -4.46 -0.88 19.89
N GLY A 450 -4.59 0.27 20.58
CA GLY A 450 -4.21 0.44 21.99
C GLY A 450 -2.74 0.77 22.25
N SER A 451 -1.97 0.95 21.19
CA SER A 451 -0.54 1.25 21.23
C SER A 451 -0.38 2.72 20.80
N LEU A 452 0.38 3.52 21.58
CA LEU A 452 0.31 4.99 21.51
C LEU A 452 1.19 5.52 20.37
N SER A 453 0.59 6.21 19.39
CA SER A 453 1.37 6.99 18.42
C SER A 453 1.79 8.32 19.06
N GLN A 454 3.08 8.65 18.97
CA GLN A 454 3.65 9.79 19.70
C GLN A 454 4.41 10.77 18.79
N VAL A 455 4.18 12.06 19.00
CA VAL A 455 5.05 13.15 18.51
C VAL A 455 5.80 13.75 19.69
N THR A 456 7.12 13.70 19.65
CA THR A 456 7.99 14.29 20.68
C THR A 456 8.71 15.50 20.10
N VAL A 457 8.61 16.65 20.75
CA VAL A 457 9.31 17.88 20.37
C VAL A 457 10.24 18.31 21.49
N SER A 458 11.53 18.43 21.19
CA SER A 458 12.53 18.93 22.14
C SER A 458 13.28 20.19 21.68
N GLY A 459 13.22 20.53 20.39
CA GLY A 459 13.76 21.78 19.85
C GLY A 459 12.69 22.87 19.60
N ASN A 460 13.11 24.00 18.99
CA ASN A 460 12.20 25.06 18.56
C ASN A 460 11.59 24.76 17.19
N ASN A 461 10.35 24.32 17.12
CA ASN A 461 9.68 23.88 15.90
C ASN A 461 8.38 24.66 15.65
N PRO A 462 8.42 25.98 15.37
CA PRO A 462 7.23 26.79 15.10
C PRO A 462 6.35 26.17 14.02
N ILE A 463 5.06 26.07 14.33
CA ILE A 463 3.99 25.61 13.43
C ILE A 463 3.13 26.83 13.12
N ALA A 464 2.98 27.18 11.84
CA ALA A 464 2.15 28.32 11.43
C ALA A 464 0.68 27.93 11.18
N GLY A 465 0.42 26.68 10.80
CA GLY A 465 -0.93 26.13 10.62
C GLY A 465 -1.53 25.59 11.92
N ASN A 466 -2.42 24.61 11.80
CA ASN A 466 -3.08 23.99 12.95
C ASN A 466 -2.31 22.75 13.43
N VAL A 467 -2.45 22.43 14.72
CA VAL A 467 -2.07 21.12 15.28
C VAL A 467 -3.34 20.33 15.52
N SER A 468 -3.43 19.14 14.94
CA SER A 468 -4.58 18.24 15.13
C SER A 468 -4.11 16.87 15.58
N LEU A 469 -4.58 16.42 16.74
CA LEU A 469 -4.24 15.13 17.34
C LEU A 469 -5.52 14.30 17.52
N THR A 470 -5.64 13.23 16.76
CA THR A 470 -6.76 12.29 16.84
C THR A 470 -6.19 10.95 17.25
N HIS A 471 -6.59 10.46 18.43
CA HIS A 471 -6.09 9.18 18.96
C HIS A 471 -4.57 9.09 19.17
N ALA A 472 -3.88 10.23 19.27
CA ALA A 472 -2.43 10.32 19.36
C ALA A 472 -1.94 11.23 20.51
N THR A 473 -0.66 11.13 20.84
CA THR A 473 -0.03 11.97 21.88
C THR A 473 1.00 12.91 21.26
N MET A 474 0.95 14.19 21.62
CA MET A 474 2.06 15.12 21.39
C MET A 474 2.67 15.52 22.72
N ARG A 475 4.00 15.42 22.82
CA ARG A 475 4.77 15.77 24.01
C ARG A 475 5.82 16.83 23.67
N LEU A 476 5.65 18.01 24.24
CA LEU A 476 6.70 19.02 24.28
C LEU A 476 7.55 18.72 25.52
N GLN A 477 8.85 18.49 25.36
CA GLN A 477 9.76 18.14 26.47
C GLN A 477 11.12 18.81 26.30
N ALA A 478 11.97 18.78 27.34
CA ALA A 478 13.35 19.27 27.28
C ALA A 478 13.51 20.71 26.71
N GLY A 479 12.51 21.57 26.90
CA GLY A 479 12.49 22.95 26.38
C GLY A 479 11.82 23.12 25.01
N GLY A 480 11.34 22.03 24.39
CA GLY A 480 10.67 22.05 23.09
C GLY A 480 9.45 22.95 23.05
N GLN A 481 9.28 23.64 21.91
CA GLN A 481 8.24 24.63 21.69
C GLN A 481 7.78 24.59 20.23
N ILE A 482 6.52 24.97 20.00
CA ILE A 482 5.86 24.93 18.68
C ILE A 482 5.37 26.29 18.19
N GLY A 483 5.77 27.38 18.84
CA GLY A 483 5.40 28.74 18.43
C GLY A 483 3.90 29.00 18.64
N SER A 484 3.27 29.75 17.73
CA SER A 484 1.85 30.14 17.81
C SER A 484 1.05 29.48 16.68
N PRO A 485 0.75 28.17 16.77
CA PRO A 485 -0.14 27.54 15.81
C PRO A 485 -1.51 28.21 15.82
N GLY A 486 -2.23 28.11 14.70
CA GLY A 486 -3.58 28.69 14.58
C GLY A 486 -4.54 28.13 15.63
N SER A 487 -4.43 26.83 15.91
CA SER A 487 -5.12 26.15 17.01
C SER A 487 -4.43 24.83 17.34
N ILE A 488 -4.69 24.31 18.54
CA ILE A 488 -4.41 22.92 18.93
C ILE A 488 -5.74 22.22 19.14
N THR A 489 -6.05 21.24 18.29
CA THR A 489 -7.24 20.40 18.41
C THR A 489 -6.87 19.01 18.86
N ILE A 490 -7.52 18.51 19.91
CA ILE A 490 -7.38 17.12 20.36
C ILE A 490 -8.69 16.35 20.30
N ALA A 491 -8.61 15.07 19.97
CA ALA A 491 -9.71 14.13 20.00
C ALA A 491 -9.21 12.79 20.55
N GLY A 492 -9.89 12.26 21.57
CA GLY A 492 -9.54 11.01 22.22
C GLY A 492 -10.49 10.67 23.36
N ARG A 493 -10.31 9.50 23.98
CA ARG A 493 -11.18 9.04 25.08
C ARG A 493 -10.36 8.39 26.20
N ALA A 494 -11.01 7.93 27.27
CA ALA A 494 -10.27 7.27 28.35
C ALA A 494 -9.62 5.97 27.85
N GLY A 495 -8.30 5.83 28.01
CA GLY A 495 -7.56 4.61 27.65
C GLY A 495 -7.13 4.48 26.19
N VAL A 496 -7.50 5.42 25.32
CA VAL A 496 -7.01 5.52 23.92
C VAL A 496 -6.62 6.98 23.70
N SER A 497 -5.40 7.23 23.18
CA SER A 497 -4.74 8.55 23.17
C SER A 497 -5.55 9.68 22.51
N GLY A 498 -5.01 10.88 22.56
CA GLY A 498 -5.65 12.17 22.29
C GLY A 498 -5.12 13.15 23.32
N GLU A 499 -3.79 13.12 23.52
CA GLU A 499 -3.12 13.75 24.65
C GLU A 499 -2.16 14.83 24.16
N PHE A 500 -2.29 16.03 24.72
CA PHE A 500 -1.29 17.08 24.57
C PHE A 500 -0.53 17.24 25.88
N VAL A 501 0.80 17.13 25.84
CA VAL A 501 1.65 17.16 27.04
C VAL A 501 2.64 18.32 27.00
N PHE A 502 2.53 19.20 27.99
CA PHE A 502 3.56 20.16 28.35
C PHE A 502 4.45 19.56 29.44
N ASP A 503 5.60 19.00 29.05
CA ASP A 503 6.56 18.39 29.98
C ASP A 503 7.74 19.29 30.37
N ASN A 504 7.60 20.05 31.47
CA ASN A 504 8.69 20.83 32.09
C ASN A 504 9.50 20.03 33.13
N GLY A 505 9.49 18.69 33.09
CA GLY A 505 10.15 17.84 34.09
C GLY A 505 11.66 18.03 34.22
N SER A 506 12.38 18.21 33.11
CA SER A 506 13.85 18.39 33.09
C SER A 506 14.32 19.81 32.76
N VAL A 507 13.51 20.56 32.01
CA VAL A 507 13.81 21.93 31.55
C VAL A 507 12.54 22.78 31.62
N SER A 508 12.61 23.88 32.37
CA SER A 508 11.54 24.86 32.46
C SER A 508 11.52 25.77 31.23
N ASN A 509 10.43 25.76 30.48
CA ASN A 509 10.09 26.75 29.46
C ASN A 509 8.69 27.28 29.79
N ALA A 510 8.55 28.61 29.85
CA ALA A 510 7.34 29.29 30.26
C ALA A 510 6.45 29.76 29.08
N ASN A 511 6.83 29.44 27.85
CA ASN A 511 6.06 29.76 26.66
C ASN A 511 6.41 28.76 25.55
N ARG A 512 5.84 27.56 25.63
CA ARG A 512 6.05 26.51 24.63
C ARG A 512 5.06 26.64 23.47
N VAL A 513 3.91 27.25 23.75
CA VAL A 513 2.85 27.55 22.80
C VAL A 513 2.45 29.00 22.99
N GLY A 514 2.46 29.79 21.92
CA GLY A 514 2.19 31.21 22.04
C GLY A 514 0.74 31.50 22.42
N ASP A 515 0.57 32.56 23.21
CA ASP A 515 -0.64 32.98 23.90
C ASP A 515 -1.86 33.27 23.00
N THR A 516 -1.69 33.29 21.67
CA THR A 516 -2.77 33.46 20.69
C THR A 516 -3.39 32.14 20.22
N THR A 517 -2.87 31.01 20.69
CA THR A 517 -3.30 29.67 20.28
C THR A 517 -4.55 29.24 21.04
N ASP A 518 -5.63 28.94 20.31
CA ASP A 518 -6.81 28.30 20.89
C ASP A 518 -6.58 26.82 21.13
N PHE A 519 -7.02 26.32 22.29
CA PHE A 519 -7.04 24.90 22.60
C PHE A 519 -8.47 24.35 22.45
N ILE A 520 -8.67 23.48 21.46
CA ILE A 520 -9.96 22.90 21.11
C ILE A 520 -9.98 21.43 21.54
N SER A 521 -10.93 21.06 22.38
CA SER A 521 -11.11 19.69 22.82
C SER A 521 -12.40 19.10 22.25
N ASN A 522 -12.23 17.99 21.53
CA ASN A 522 -13.29 17.05 21.18
C ASN A 522 -13.23 15.80 22.08
N GLY A 523 -12.71 15.95 23.31
CA GLY A 523 -12.35 14.88 24.24
C GLY A 523 -10.85 14.88 24.54
N GLY A 524 -10.34 13.73 24.98
CA GLY A 524 -8.91 13.51 25.20
C GLY A 524 -8.38 14.03 26.54
N THR A 525 -7.07 14.28 26.58
CA THR A 525 -6.33 14.66 27.78
C THR A 525 -5.39 15.84 27.49
N LEU A 526 -5.38 16.83 28.38
CA LEU A 526 -4.36 17.87 28.42
C LEU A 526 -3.54 17.68 29.68
N THR A 527 -2.25 17.39 29.52
CA THR A 527 -1.33 17.11 30.62
C THR A 527 -0.30 18.24 30.76
N PHE A 528 -0.21 18.82 31.95
CA PHE A 528 0.79 19.82 32.28
C PHE A 528 1.68 19.32 33.43
N ILE A 529 2.95 19.05 33.14
CA ILE A 529 3.97 18.63 34.10
C ILE A 529 4.85 19.86 34.36
N GLY A 530 4.57 20.61 35.42
CA GLY A 530 5.19 21.91 35.69
C GLY A 530 6.04 21.94 36.96
N GLY A 531 7.20 22.59 36.91
CA GLY A 531 7.98 22.96 38.09
C GLY A 531 7.61 24.34 38.67
N SER A 532 8.24 24.72 39.78
CA SER A 532 8.06 26.07 40.36
C SER A 532 8.46 27.15 39.36
N GLY A 533 7.56 28.10 39.08
CA GLY A 533 7.80 29.20 38.14
C GLY A 533 7.63 28.84 36.65
N THR A 534 7.12 27.65 36.34
CA THR A 534 6.70 27.30 34.98
C THR A 534 5.25 27.74 34.77
N ASN A 535 5.04 28.67 33.84
CA ASN A 535 3.71 29.13 33.45
C ASN A 535 3.53 28.80 31.97
N GLU A 536 2.31 28.52 31.54
CA GLU A 536 1.96 28.41 30.13
C GLU A 536 0.62 29.15 29.95
N THR A 537 0.51 29.93 28.89
CA THR A 537 -0.70 30.71 28.60
C THR A 537 -1.19 30.37 27.20
N LEU A 538 -2.47 30.00 27.11
CA LEU A 538 -3.16 29.77 25.85
C LEU A 538 -4.28 30.80 25.70
N ALA A 539 -4.72 31.05 24.46
CA ALA A 539 -5.75 32.05 24.18
C ALA A 539 -7.07 31.66 24.86
N SER A 540 -7.62 30.50 24.49
CA SER A 540 -8.88 30.03 25.06
C SER A 540 -8.92 28.51 25.17
N LEU A 541 -9.81 28.02 26.03
CA LEU A 541 -10.21 26.61 26.06
C LEU A 541 -11.59 26.47 25.43
N GLN A 542 -11.70 25.74 24.31
CA GLN A 542 -12.98 25.44 23.66
C GLN A 542 -13.32 23.96 23.86
N LEU A 543 -14.35 23.68 24.66
CA LEU A 543 -14.92 22.35 24.82
C LEU A 543 -16.01 22.16 23.76
N VAL A 544 -15.70 21.41 22.71
CA VAL A 544 -16.58 21.25 21.54
C VAL A 544 -17.37 19.94 21.61
N GLN A 545 -16.71 18.83 21.93
CA GLN A 545 -17.33 17.51 22.11
C GLN A 545 -16.63 16.72 23.24
N GLY A 546 -17.31 15.72 23.80
CA GLY A 546 -16.70 14.75 24.71
C GLY A 546 -16.31 15.28 26.10
N GLU A 547 -15.48 14.50 26.79
CA GLU A 547 -14.92 14.83 28.10
C GLU A 547 -13.44 15.19 27.95
N LEU A 548 -13.07 16.43 28.27
CA LEU A 548 -11.66 16.79 28.44
C LEU A 548 -11.18 16.36 29.82
N ARG A 549 -10.07 15.63 29.86
CA ARG A 549 -9.33 15.39 31.11
C ARG A 549 -8.16 16.34 31.21
N VAL A 550 -8.00 16.98 32.36
CA VAL A 550 -6.80 17.79 32.63
C VAL A 550 -5.97 17.08 33.68
N GLY A 551 -4.83 16.56 33.24
CA GLY A 551 -3.78 16.04 34.11
C GLY A 551 -2.82 17.15 34.49
N SER A 552 -2.45 17.22 35.76
CA SER A 552 -1.35 18.11 36.17
C SER A 552 -0.44 17.42 37.17
N SER A 553 0.85 17.73 37.08
CA SER A 553 1.82 17.36 38.12
C SER A 553 2.80 18.49 38.39
N GLY A 554 3.29 18.54 39.62
CA GLY A 554 4.16 19.60 40.12
C GLY A 554 3.42 20.90 40.47
N THR A 555 4.08 22.06 40.32
CA THR A 555 3.65 23.34 40.90
C THR A 555 3.45 24.49 39.90
N GLY A 556 3.57 24.24 38.60
CA GLY A 556 3.40 25.28 37.57
C GLY A 556 1.95 25.71 37.32
N VAL A 557 1.76 26.70 36.46
CA VAL A 557 0.47 27.34 36.17
C VAL A 557 0.14 27.22 34.68
N LEU A 558 -1.01 26.63 34.36
CA LEU A 558 -1.61 26.70 33.02
C LEU A 558 -2.73 27.74 33.03
N THR A 559 -2.69 28.70 32.12
CA THR A 559 -3.64 29.82 32.02
C THR A 559 -4.35 29.80 30.67
N PHE A 560 -5.65 30.09 30.68
CA PHE A 560 -6.44 30.38 29.50
C PHE A 560 -6.98 31.81 29.58
N ASP A 561 -6.57 32.67 28.66
CA ASP A 561 -6.73 34.12 28.79
C ASP A 561 -8.14 34.65 28.50
N ALA A 562 -8.82 34.12 27.49
CA ALA A 562 -10.18 34.51 27.13
C ALA A 562 -11.27 33.71 27.87
N GLY A 563 -10.88 32.83 28.81
CA GLY A 563 -11.79 31.92 29.51
C GLY A 563 -12.12 30.64 28.73
N ALA A 564 -13.09 29.87 29.23
CA ALA A 564 -13.56 28.64 28.59
C ALA A 564 -14.84 28.89 27.78
N GLY A 565 -14.80 28.57 26.48
CA GLY A 565 -16.00 28.37 25.66
C GLY A 565 -16.47 26.93 25.77
N ARG A 566 -17.77 26.74 26.02
CA ARG A 566 -18.38 25.42 26.19
C ARG A 566 -19.55 25.23 25.24
N GLN A 567 -19.50 24.18 24.44
CA GLN A 567 -20.69 23.66 23.76
C GLN A 567 -21.52 22.78 24.71
N PRO A 568 -22.87 22.80 24.63
CA PRO A 568 -23.73 21.92 25.41
C PRO A 568 -23.33 20.46 25.23
N GLY A 569 -23.43 19.67 26.30
CA GLY A 569 -23.09 18.26 26.27
C GLY A 569 -21.65 17.94 26.56
N THR A 570 -20.72 18.90 26.67
CA THR A 570 -19.29 18.61 27.00
C THR A 570 -19.01 18.66 28.50
N THR A 571 -18.00 17.91 28.95
CA THR A 571 -17.57 17.87 30.36
C THR A 571 -16.07 18.10 30.53
N LEU A 572 -15.67 18.61 31.69
CA LEU A 572 -14.28 18.82 32.09
C LEU A 572 -14.00 18.04 33.37
N ASN A 573 -12.97 17.20 33.36
CA ASN A 573 -12.54 16.44 34.53
C ASN A 573 -11.07 16.71 34.85
N VAL A 574 -10.82 17.47 35.92
CA VAL A 574 -9.47 17.65 36.46
C VAL A 574 -9.16 16.47 37.37
N THR A 575 -8.22 15.62 36.95
CA THR A 575 -7.97 14.33 37.62
C THR A 575 -7.20 14.46 38.93
N ARG A 576 -6.46 15.56 39.10
CA ARG A 576 -5.66 15.86 40.31
C ARG A 576 -6.53 16.50 41.41
N THR A 577 -6.58 15.89 42.59
CA THR A 577 -7.44 16.34 43.70
C THR A 577 -6.90 17.53 44.50
N ASP A 578 -5.59 17.77 44.50
CA ASP A 578 -4.91 18.89 45.20
C ASP A 578 -4.59 20.09 44.28
N ILE A 579 -5.20 20.14 43.09
CA ILE A 579 -5.09 21.26 42.15
C ILE A 579 -5.48 22.59 42.84
N GLY A 580 -4.75 23.66 42.52
CA GLY A 580 -4.89 25.01 43.09
C GLY A 580 -4.08 25.23 44.37
N ALA A 581 -3.76 24.17 45.11
CA ALA A 581 -2.73 24.18 46.15
C ALA A 581 -1.35 23.78 45.58
N ALA A 582 -1.34 22.69 44.79
CA ALA A 582 -0.17 22.23 44.02
C ALA A 582 -0.50 22.28 42.53
N GLY A 583 0.17 23.19 41.81
CA GLY A 583 -0.12 23.48 40.40
C GLY A 583 -1.45 24.20 40.23
N LYS A 584 -1.64 24.92 39.13
CA LYS A 584 -2.86 25.70 38.89
C LYS A 584 -3.33 25.57 37.45
N VAL A 585 -4.65 25.55 37.27
CA VAL A 585 -5.32 25.76 35.98
C VAL A 585 -6.21 26.99 36.16
N ILE A 586 -5.89 28.08 35.47
CA ILE A 586 -6.51 29.39 35.67
C ILE A 586 -7.30 29.78 34.42
N PHE A 587 -8.52 30.26 34.61
CA PHE A 587 -9.23 31.04 33.59
C PHE A 587 -9.12 32.51 33.96
N SER A 588 -8.45 33.31 33.12
CA SER A 588 -8.27 34.74 33.36
C SER A 588 -9.62 35.47 33.37
N VAL A 589 -10.58 34.99 32.56
CA VAL A 589 -12.01 35.29 32.71
C VAL A 589 -12.65 34.19 33.56
N ALA A 590 -13.00 34.52 34.81
CA ALA A 590 -13.57 33.56 35.73
C ALA A 590 -14.89 32.95 35.18
N PRO A 591 -15.07 31.63 35.25
CA PRO A 591 -16.35 31.00 34.90
C PRO A 591 -17.45 31.47 35.86
N VAL A 592 -18.69 31.49 35.38
CA VAL A 592 -19.86 31.79 36.22
C VAL A 592 -19.99 30.69 37.27
N LEU A 593 -20.11 31.10 38.53
CA LEU A 593 -20.35 30.20 39.65
C LEU A 593 -21.81 30.29 40.08
N ASP A 594 -22.39 29.14 40.42
CA ASP A 594 -23.71 29.04 41.03
C ASP A 594 -23.62 28.27 42.34
N ASP A 595 -24.04 28.90 43.43
CA ASP A 595 -23.78 28.49 44.82
C ASP A 595 -22.36 27.96 45.07
N GLY A 596 -21.37 28.58 44.42
CA GLY A 596 -19.95 28.27 44.61
C GLY A 596 -19.39 27.12 43.77
N ILE A 597 -20.18 26.43 42.94
CA ILE A 597 -19.66 25.50 41.91
C ILE A 597 -19.68 26.17 40.54
N ILE A 598 -18.90 25.67 39.58
CA ILE A 598 -19.02 26.12 38.18
C ILE A 598 -20.43 25.80 37.68
N SER A 599 -21.15 26.84 37.24
CA SER A 599 -22.55 26.76 36.82
C SER A 599 -22.73 25.75 35.67
N GLY A 600 -23.82 24.97 35.73
CA GLY A 600 -24.13 23.89 34.79
C GLY A 600 -23.60 22.51 35.21
N GLY A 601 -22.79 22.41 36.28
CA GLY A 601 -22.33 21.11 36.81
C GLY A 601 -21.58 20.25 35.78
N TRP A 602 -20.84 20.86 34.87
CA TRP A 602 -20.11 20.17 33.79
C TRP A 602 -18.63 19.93 34.11
N ALA A 603 -18.12 20.53 35.18
CA ALA A 603 -16.71 20.47 35.58
C ALA A 603 -16.51 19.79 36.94
N THR A 604 -15.54 18.87 37.04
CA THR A 604 -15.22 18.14 38.26
C THR A 604 -13.73 18.19 38.59
N VAL A 605 -13.41 18.06 39.88
CA VAL A 605 -12.05 17.85 40.38
C VAL A 605 -12.05 16.56 41.19
N GLY A 606 -11.44 15.51 40.64
CA GLY A 606 -11.53 14.17 41.20
C GLY A 606 -12.99 13.70 41.34
N SER A 607 -13.45 13.48 42.58
CA SER A 607 -14.85 13.07 42.88
C SER A 607 -15.70 14.20 43.47
N GLU A 608 -15.30 15.45 43.24
CA GLU A 608 -15.99 16.64 43.72
C GLU A 608 -16.34 17.58 42.55
N TRP A 609 -17.34 18.44 42.74
CA TRP A 609 -17.61 19.53 41.81
C TRP A 609 -16.43 20.50 41.74
N ALA A 610 -16.20 21.08 40.57
CA ALA A 610 -15.21 22.13 40.42
C ALA A 610 -15.76 23.48 40.92
N THR A 611 -14.89 24.25 41.57
CA THR A 611 -15.06 25.69 41.84
C THR A 611 -13.89 26.46 41.26
N HIS A 612 -13.96 27.79 41.23
CA HIS A 612 -12.89 28.65 40.71
C HIS A 612 -12.62 29.84 41.64
N GLY A 613 -11.34 30.16 41.85
CA GLY A 613 -10.91 31.32 42.64
C GLY A 613 -9.47 31.73 42.35
N ALA A 614 -8.79 32.37 43.31
CA ALA A 614 -7.40 32.83 43.14
C ALA A 614 -6.38 31.68 42.89
N GLY A 615 -6.73 30.45 43.25
CA GLY A 615 -5.96 29.24 42.94
C GLY A 615 -6.23 28.65 41.56
N GLY A 616 -7.13 29.25 40.76
CA GLY A 616 -7.69 28.64 39.56
C GLY A 616 -8.82 27.67 39.91
N ILE A 617 -8.96 26.61 39.12
CA ILE A 617 -9.92 25.52 39.36
C ILE A 617 -9.49 24.72 40.60
N THR A 618 -10.43 24.46 41.52
CA THR A 618 -10.23 23.62 42.73
C THR A 618 -11.45 22.74 43.03
N ALA A 619 -11.29 21.76 43.92
CA ALA A 619 -12.40 20.96 44.41
C ALA A 619 -13.31 21.78 45.34
N PHE A 620 -14.61 21.76 45.09
CA PHE A 620 -15.61 22.37 45.96
C PHE A 620 -15.73 21.59 47.28
N SER A 621 -15.83 22.30 48.40
CA SER A 621 -15.92 21.70 49.74
C SER A 621 -17.10 22.20 50.58
N GLY A 622 -17.84 23.22 50.11
CA GLY A 622 -18.95 23.86 50.83
C GLY A 622 -20.27 23.09 50.80
N TYR A 623 -20.24 21.76 50.83
CA TYR A 623 -21.45 20.94 50.72
C TYR A 623 -22.33 21.02 51.98
N VAL A 624 -23.63 20.97 51.75
CA VAL A 624 -24.60 20.58 52.78
C VAL A 624 -24.55 19.06 52.90
N VAL A 625 -23.80 18.57 53.91
CA VAL A 625 -23.76 17.14 54.25
C VAL A 625 -24.97 16.81 55.13
N ASP A 626 -26.13 16.72 54.49
CA ASP A 626 -27.42 16.55 55.15
C ASP A 626 -28.22 15.37 54.58
N GLN A 627 -28.75 14.57 55.48
CA GLN A 627 -29.47 13.33 55.21
C GLN A 627 -30.99 13.49 55.38
N ALA A 628 -31.45 14.68 55.78
CA ALA A 628 -32.85 15.05 55.90
C ALA A 628 -33.26 15.90 54.69
N PRO A 629 -34.01 15.35 53.72
CA PRO A 629 -34.37 16.15 52.55
C PRO A 629 -35.30 17.32 52.82
N ALA A 630 -35.94 17.38 54.00
CA ALA A 630 -36.78 18.50 54.40
C ALA A 630 -36.00 19.80 54.65
N THR A 631 -34.68 19.72 54.81
CA THR A 631 -33.78 20.86 55.06
C THR A 631 -32.95 21.22 53.83
N TRP A 632 -33.13 20.53 52.71
CA TRP A 632 -32.51 20.85 51.44
C TRP A 632 -33.15 22.10 50.82
N LEU A 633 -32.32 23.05 50.40
CA LEU A 633 -32.72 24.32 49.80
C LEU A 633 -32.21 24.41 48.36
N ALA A 634 -32.82 25.27 47.55
CA ALA A 634 -32.37 25.52 46.17
C ALA A 634 -30.87 25.86 46.08
N SER A 635 -30.34 26.60 47.05
CA SER A 635 -28.92 26.94 47.12
C SER A 635 -27.98 25.82 47.61
N SER A 636 -28.52 24.62 47.86
CA SER A 636 -27.77 23.54 48.52
C SER A 636 -27.02 22.69 47.51
N ASN A 637 -25.70 22.63 47.66
CA ASN A 637 -24.89 21.55 47.12
C ASN A 637 -24.94 20.37 48.09
N VAL A 638 -25.80 19.39 47.85
CA VAL A 638 -26.04 18.28 48.78
C VAL A 638 -25.03 17.16 48.58
N LYS A 639 -24.45 16.65 49.67
CA LYS A 639 -23.58 15.47 49.64
C LYS A 639 -24.12 14.34 50.51
N ILE A 640 -24.44 13.21 49.87
CA ILE A 640 -24.88 11.97 50.52
C ILE A 640 -23.66 11.06 50.70
N ASP A 641 -23.02 11.14 51.87
CA ASP A 641 -21.79 10.40 52.17
C ASP A 641 -22.05 9.13 53.02
N THR A 642 -22.46 9.31 54.28
CA THR A 642 -22.33 8.25 55.29
C THR A 642 -23.56 7.36 55.48
N VAL A 643 -24.77 7.87 55.30
CA VAL A 643 -26.02 7.10 55.45
C VAL A 643 -26.99 7.41 54.29
N ASN A 644 -28.04 6.60 54.12
CA ASN A 644 -29.09 6.88 53.15
C ASN A 644 -30.02 7.97 53.71
N PRO A 645 -30.41 8.98 52.91
CA PRO A 645 -31.39 9.97 53.33
C PRO A 645 -32.79 9.36 53.41
N ALA A 646 -33.69 10.03 54.14
CA ALA A 646 -35.12 9.71 54.10
C ALA A 646 -35.69 9.94 52.68
N ALA A 647 -36.88 9.39 52.40
CA ALA A 647 -37.57 9.75 51.16
C ALA A 647 -37.94 11.25 51.16
N LEU A 648 -37.94 11.91 50.00
CA LEU A 648 -38.41 13.29 49.89
C LEU A 648 -39.83 13.39 50.47
N ALA A 649 -40.16 14.50 51.13
CA ALA A 649 -41.50 14.75 51.69
C ALA A 649 -42.37 15.67 50.81
N ALA A 650 -41.75 16.57 50.03
CA ALA A 650 -42.37 17.46 49.04
C ALA A 650 -41.45 17.63 47.82
N ASP A 651 -41.94 18.28 46.76
CA ASP A 651 -41.08 18.63 45.61
C ASP A 651 -39.91 19.46 46.13
N THR A 652 -38.69 19.11 45.71
CA THR A 652 -37.47 19.65 46.29
C THR A 652 -36.57 20.19 45.18
N VAL A 653 -36.02 21.38 45.40
CA VAL A 653 -35.00 21.98 44.53
C VAL A 653 -33.69 22.04 45.31
N ILE A 654 -32.60 21.59 44.70
CA ILE A 654 -31.24 21.72 45.22
C ILE A 654 -30.32 22.19 44.10
N ASN A 655 -29.17 22.77 44.43
CA ASN A 655 -28.24 23.22 43.40
C ASN A 655 -27.56 22.01 42.74
N SER A 656 -27.00 21.11 43.53
CA SER A 656 -26.30 19.92 43.02
C SER A 656 -26.36 18.73 43.97
N LEU A 657 -26.10 17.53 43.46
CA LEU A 657 -26.06 16.29 44.22
C LEU A 657 -24.72 15.58 44.05
N ASN A 658 -24.06 15.25 45.17
CA ASN A 658 -22.88 14.39 45.20
C ASN A 658 -23.16 13.13 46.04
N MET A 659 -23.26 11.98 45.36
CA MET A 659 -23.37 10.66 45.98
C MET A 659 -21.99 10.00 46.00
N THR A 660 -21.08 10.54 46.80
CA THR A 660 -19.76 9.97 47.05
C THR A 660 -19.68 9.53 48.49
N THR A 661 -19.35 8.26 48.72
CA THR A 661 -19.25 7.65 50.05
C THR A 661 -17.80 7.39 50.45
N THR A 662 -17.50 7.63 51.72
CA THR A 662 -16.24 7.24 52.38
C THR A 662 -16.32 5.85 53.03
N ASN A 663 -17.50 5.21 53.04
CA ASN A 663 -17.73 3.91 53.66
C ASN A 663 -18.05 2.78 52.65
N THR A 664 -18.30 1.57 53.15
CA THR A 664 -18.49 0.35 52.34
C THR A 664 -19.93 0.14 51.85
N GLN A 665 -20.84 1.08 52.08
CA GLN A 665 -22.25 0.93 51.76
C GLN A 665 -22.65 1.68 50.47
N ASN A 666 -23.61 1.12 49.76
CA ASN A 666 -24.30 1.75 48.65
C ASN A 666 -25.22 2.87 49.15
N ARG A 667 -25.27 3.98 48.42
CA ARG A 667 -26.21 5.08 48.62
C ARG A 667 -27.49 4.85 47.82
N VAL A 668 -28.63 5.03 48.47
CA VAL A 668 -29.96 4.95 47.88
C VAL A 668 -30.70 6.24 48.21
N LEU A 669 -30.99 7.04 47.19
CA LEU A 669 -31.85 8.21 47.29
C LEU A 669 -33.25 7.85 46.79
N ASN A 670 -34.26 7.91 47.67
CA ASN A 670 -35.66 7.68 47.29
C ASN A 670 -36.37 9.01 47.09
N LEU A 671 -36.85 9.31 45.89
CA LEU A 671 -37.56 10.56 45.61
C LEU A 671 -39.01 10.52 46.11
N GLY A 672 -39.53 9.41 46.64
CA GLY A 672 -40.89 9.34 47.19
C GLY A 672 -41.92 8.84 46.17
N SER A 673 -43.05 9.54 46.02
CA SER A 673 -44.12 9.15 45.07
C SER A 673 -43.67 9.29 43.61
N ALA A 674 -44.32 8.57 42.69
CA ALA A 674 -43.98 8.61 41.25
C ALA A 674 -44.04 10.01 40.62
N THR A 675 -44.89 10.91 41.13
CA THR A 675 -45.01 12.30 40.66
C THR A 675 -44.11 13.29 41.39
N ARG A 676 -43.29 12.84 42.33
CA ARG A 676 -42.48 13.73 43.16
C ARG A 676 -41.28 14.24 42.38
N ILE A 677 -41.01 15.54 42.41
CA ILE A 677 -39.93 16.15 41.63
C ILE A 677 -38.72 16.46 42.53
N LEU A 678 -37.54 16.04 42.08
CA LEU A 678 -36.26 16.59 42.48
C LEU A 678 -35.69 17.40 41.32
N THR A 679 -35.53 18.70 41.50
CA THR A 679 -34.88 19.60 40.54
C THR A 679 -33.46 19.87 40.99
N LEU A 680 -32.49 19.66 40.09
CA LEU A 680 -31.12 20.12 40.23
C LEU A 680 -31.00 21.46 39.51
N ASP A 681 -30.95 22.58 40.24
CA ASP A 681 -31.15 23.91 39.68
C ASP A 681 -30.10 24.25 38.61
N SER A 682 -28.82 24.22 38.98
CA SER A 682 -27.70 24.59 38.09
C SER A 682 -26.59 23.54 38.06
N GLY A 683 -26.46 22.70 39.09
CA GLY A 683 -25.50 21.60 39.12
C GLY A 683 -26.03 20.31 38.49
N GLY A 684 -25.38 19.20 38.82
CA GLY A 684 -25.74 17.88 38.32
C GLY A 684 -25.65 16.81 39.39
N ILE A 685 -25.37 15.58 38.95
CA ILE A 685 -25.13 14.42 39.82
C ILE A 685 -23.68 13.98 39.68
N ILE A 686 -22.95 13.86 40.80
CA ILE A 686 -21.71 13.08 40.89
C ILE A 686 -22.01 11.77 41.62
N SER A 687 -21.45 10.68 41.11
CA SER A 687 -21.46 9.37 41.76
C SER A 687 -20.05 8.75 41.71
N SER A 688 -19.57 8.19 42.82
CA SER A 688 -18.23 7.57 42.89
C SER A 688 -18.13 6.49 43.98
N ALA A 689 -17.00 5.76 44.00
CA ALA A 689 -16.58 4.74 44.99
C ALA A 689 -17.43 3.45 45.15
N ARG A 690 -18.76 3.50 45.12
CA ARG A 690 -19.66 2.35 45.31
C ARG A 690 -20.85 2.40 44.35
N ASN A 691 -21.59 1.30 44.23
CA ASN A 691 -22.76 1.28 43.36
C ASN A 691 -23.92 2.01 44.04
N HIS A 692 -24.57 2.93 43.33
CA HIS A 692 -25.57 3.83 43.91
C HIS A 692 -26.87 3.78 43.11
N SER A 693 -27.97 4.20 43.76
CA SER A 693 -29.27 4.27 43.08
C SER A 693 -30.09 5.48 43.49
N ILE A 694 -30.85 6.00 42.53
CA ILE A 694 -31.89 7.01 42.72
C ILE A 694 -33.20 6.36 42.28
N ASN A 695 -34.18 6.31 43.18
CA ASN A 695 -35.40 5.51 43.01
C ASN A 695 -36.66 6.37 43.11
N ASN A 696 -37.68 6.00 42.33
CA ASN A 696 -39.01 6.64 42.29
C ASN A 696 -38.96 8.12 41.89
N GLY A 697 -40.13 8.74 41.72
CA GLY A 697 -40.25 10.16 41.37
C GLY A 697 -39.66 10.55 40.02
N ILE A 698 -39.53 11.86 39.84
CA ILE A 698 -39.06 12.57 38.66
C ILE A 698 -37.79 13.32 39.03
N LEU A 699 -36.74 13.11 38.24
CA LEU A 699 -35.52 13.90 38.27
C LEU A 699 -35.53 14.88 37.11
N THR A 700 -35.24 16.15 37.39
CA THR A 700 -35.17 17.21 36.38
C THR A 700 -34.05 18.19 36.69
N SER A 701 -33.75 19.06 35.72
CA SER A 701 -32.78 20.16 35.87
C SER A 701 -33.51 21.50 35.85
N GLY A 702 -33.02 22.49 36.61
CA GLY A 702 -33.45 23.88 36.50
C GLY A 702 -32.89 24.57 35.26
N THR A 703 -31.86 23.96 34.64
CA THR A 703 -31.28 24.40 33.36
C THR A 703 -31.74 23.50 32.20
N SER A 704 -31.31 23.84 30.98
CA SER A 704 -31.56 23.04 29.77
C SER A 704 -30.69 21.77 29.67
N GLU A 705 -29.94 21.40 30.71
CA GLU A 705 -29.05 20.23 30.70
C GLU A 705 -29.00 19.56 32.08
N LEU A 706 -29.09 18.24 32.11
CA LEU A 706 -28.81 17.42 33.30
C LEU A 706 -27.48 16.70 33.10
N VAL A 707 -26.46 17.10 33.84
CA VAL A 707 -25.15 16.43 33.82
C VAL A 707 -25.07 15.36 34.90
N VAL A 708 -24.68 14.16 34.51
CA VAL A 708 -24.47 13.00 35.38
C VAL A 708 -23.05 12.47 35.20
N ASN A 709 -22.20 12.72 36.18
CA ASN A 709 -20.83 12.23 36.24
C ASN A 709 -20.75 10.97 37.10
N VAL A 710 -20.50 9.83 36.47
CA VAL A 710 -20.28 8.56 37.18
C VAL A 710 -18.80 8.24 37.05
N MET A 711 -18.04 8.41 38.14
CA MET A 711 -16.57 8.47 38.04
C MET A 711 -15.94 7.12 37.76
N SER A 712 -16.17 6.12 38.61
CA SER A 712 -15.56 4.79 38.54
C SER A 712 -16.49 3.65 38.95
N ASN A 713 -17.74 3.97 39.27
CA ASN A 713 -18.73 3.08 39.85
C ASN A 713 -19.94 2.87 38.92
N GLN A 714 -20.99 2.22 39.43
CA GLN A 714 -22.29 2.17 38.77
C GLN A 714 -23.30 3.09 39.46
N LEU A 715 -24.02 3.91 38.69
CA LEU A 715 -25.22 4.61 39.14
C LEU A 715 -26.45 4.05 38.42
N THR A 716 -27.46 3.61 39.18
CA THR A 716 -28.75 3.15 38.63
C THR A 716 -29.83 4.18 38.90
N VAL A 717 -30.40 4.76 37.84
CA VAL A 717 -31.48 5.74 37.95
C VAL A 717 -32.80 5.05 37.61
N ASN A 718 -33.54 4.71 38.67
CA ASN A 718 -34.91 4.18 38.65
C ASN A 718 -35.97 5.27 38.88
N SER A 719 -35.59 6.54 38.71
CA SER A 719 -36.49 7.69 38.62
C SER A 719 -36.78 8.01 37.15
N GLN A 720 -37.89 8.67 36.85
CA GLN A 720 -38.11 9.20 35.51
C GLN A 720 -37.27 10.47 35.34
N ILE A 721 -36.43 10.56 34.32
CA ILE A 721 -35.76 11.80 33.95
C ILE A 721 -36.68 12.57 32.99
N SER A 722 -37.03 13.82 33.29
CA SER A 722 -38.00 14.59 32.48
C SER A 722 -37.67 16.08 32.43
N GLY A 723 -37.93 16.73 31.30
CA GLY A 723 -37.74 18.18 31.12
C GLY A 723 -37.84 18.59 29.65
N ALA A 724 -38.61 19.64 29.34
CA ALA A 724 -38.75 20.15 27.98
C ALA A 724 -37.50 20.93 27.55
N GLY A 725 -37.01 20.66 26.34
CA GLY A 725 -35.74 21.13 25.81
C GLY A 725 -34.49 20.60 26.53
N MET A 726 -34.65 19.75 27.55
CA MET A 726 -33.56 19.36 28.45
C MET A 726 -32.71 18.24 27.84
N SER A 727 -31.39 18.43 27.78
CA SER A 727 -30.44 17.37 27.41
C SER A 727 -29.98 16.53 28.60
N LEU A 728 -29.52 15.32 28.34
CA LEU A 728 -28.86 14.45 29.31
C LEU A 728 -27.40 14.26 28.93
N THR A 729 -26.49 14.55 29.84
CA THR A 729 -25.04 14.47 29.59
C THR A 729 -24.39 13.49 30.56
N LYS A 730 -23.70 12.48 30.03
CA LYS A 730 -22.96 11.49 30.80
C LYS A 730 -21.45 11.74 30.72
N GLY A 731 -20.84 12.03 31.86
CA GLY A 731 -19.39 12.08 32.07
C GLY A 731 -18.87 11.01 33.05
N GLY A 732 -17.55 10.96 33.23
CA GLY A 732 -16.84 9.98 34.07
C GLY A 732 -16.80 8.56 33.48
N ALA A 733 -15.86 7.73 33.94
CA ALA A 733 -15.57 6.42 33.35
C ALA A 733 -16.54 5.29 33.79
N GLY A 734 -17.41 5.56 34.76
CA GLY A 734 -18.35 4.60 35.31
C GLY A 734 -19.59 4.33 34.45
N LEU A 735 -20.45 3.45 34.94
CA LEU A 735 -21.66 2.95 34.28
C LEU A 735 -22.91 3.67 34.80
N LEU A 736 -23.66 4.31 33.91
CA LEU A 736 -25.00 4.82 34.17
C LEU A 736 -26.04 3.84 33.62
N ILE A 737 -26.91 3.31 34.47
CA ILE A 737 -28.04 2.46 34.07
C ILE A 737 -29.33 3.26 34.16
N LEU A 738 -30.05 3.37 33.05
CA LEU A 738 -31.36 3.99 32.95
C LEU A 738 -32.42 2.89 32.80
N THR A 739 -33.42 2.87 33.69
CA THR A 739 -34.41 1.76 33.72
C THR A 739 -35.83 2.20 33.39
N ASN A 740 -36.19 3.46 33.63
CA ASN A 740 -37.53 3.99 33.33
C ASN A 740 -37.65 4.63 31.96
N SER A 741 -38.89 4.73 31.47
CA SER A 741 -39.22 5.60 30.34
C SER A 741 -38.98 7.06 30.73
N ASN A 742 -38.08 7.74 30.04
CA ASN A 742 -37.70 9.11 30.31
C ASN A 742 -38.44 10.08 29.38
N GLY A 743 -38.78 11.27 29.90
CA GLY A 743 -39.62 12.28 29.24
C GLY A 743 -38.88 13.56 28.86
N PHE A 744 -37.54 13.56 28.85
CA PHE A 744 -36.76 14.66 28.29
C PHE A 744 -36.71 14.55 26.76
N ASP A 745 -36.72 15.66 26.03
CA ASP A 745 -36.77 15.70 24.56
C ASP A 745 -35.53 16.37 23.92
N GLY A 746 -34.58 16.85 24.73
CA GLY A 746 -33.26 17.29 24.27
C GLY A 746 -32.31 16.15 23.94
N ARG A 747 -31.08 16.51 23.57
CA ARG A 747 -30.03 15.57 23.15
C ARG A 747 -29.53 14.69 24.30
N THR A 748 -29.03 13.50 23.96
CA THR A 748 -28.27 12.65 24.90
C THR A 748 -26.80 12.65 24.50
N TYR A 749 -25.91 13.00 25.42
CA TYR A 749 -24.46 13.03 25.22
C TYR A 749 -23.79 11.96 26.08
N ILE A 750 -22.98 11.09 25.46
CA ILE A 750 -22.20 10.06 26.13
C ILE A 750 -20.72 10.34 25.89
N ASN A 751 -20.11 11.09 26.81
CA ASN A 751 -18.73 11.57 26.66
C ASN A 751 -17.68 10.60 27.19
N ASN A 752 -18.03 9.80 28.20
CA ASN A 752 -17.14 8.83 28.81
C ASN A 752 -17.93 7.74 29.57
N GLY A 753 -17.28 6.60 29.80
CA GLY A 753 -17.86 5.45 30.46
C GLY A 753 -19.00 4.86 29.63
N THR A 754 -20.00 4.28 30.31
CA THR A 754 -21.08 3.55 29.64
C THR A 754 -22.45 4.06 30.08
N VAL A 755 -23.38 4.20 29.14
CA VAL A 755 -24.83 4.27 29.41
C VAL A 755 -25.46 2.95 29.01
N ARG A 756 -26.16 2.29 29.93
CA ARG A 756 -26.93 1.08 29.65
C ARG A 756 -28.42 1.38 29.58
N ILE A 757 -29.06 0.87 28.53
CA ILE A 757 -30.51 0.97 28.28
C ILE A 757 -31.13 -0.42 28.05
N SER A 758 -32.43 -0.52 28.32
CA SER A 758 -33.26 -1.71 28.03
C SER A 758 -34.55 -1.38 27.27
N MET A 759 -34.74 -0.11 26.88
CA MET A 759 -35.82 0.37 26.01
C MET A 759 -35.39 1.69 25.37
N GLU A 760 -35.87 1.97 24.15
CA GLU A 760 -35.52 3.21 23.42
C GLU A 760 -35.84 4.46 24.24
N SER A 761 -36.99 4.49 24.93
CA SER A 761 -37.39 5.65 25.72
C SER A 761 -36.58 5.86 26.99
N ASN A 762 -35.59 5.00 27.31
CA ASN A 762 -34.55 5.37 28.27
C ASN A 762 -33.71 6.57 27.77
N LEU A 763 -33.62 6.78 26.44
CA LEU A 763 -32.93 7.91 25.79
C LEU A 763 -33.81 9.16 25.64
N GLY A 764 -34.94 9.21 26.34
CA GLY A 764 -35.90 10.31 26.30
C GLY A 764 -36.98 10.15 25.24
N THR A 765 -37.79 11.20 25.08
CA THR A 765 -38.86 11.30 24.09
C THR A 765 -38.29 11.17 22.67
N THR A 766 -38.92 10.35 21.84
CA THR A 766 -38.55 10.20 20.43
C THR A 766 -38.84 11.49 19.65
N PRO A 767 -37.88 12.03 18.86
CA PRO A 767 -38.12 13.23 18.05
C PRO A 767 -39.26 13.06 17.05
N GLY A 768 -40.07 14.11 16.90
CA GLY A 768 -41.19 14.12 15.93
C GLY A 768 -40.72 14.12 14.46
N SER A 769 -39.48 14.53 14.21
CA SER A 769 -38.80 14.50 12.90
C SER A 769 -37.33 14.13 13.09
N PHE A 770 -36.65 13.73 12.02
CA PHE A 770 -35.25 13.35 12.09
C PHE A 770 -34.34 14.46 12.63
N VAL A 771 -33.55 14.12 13.66
CA VAL A 771 -32.47 14.93 14.22
C VAL A 771 -31.20 14.11 14.16
N ALA A 772 -30.23 14.52 13.34
CA ALA A 772 -29.05 13.73 13.00
C ALA A 772 -28.16 13.39 14.21
N ASP A 773 -28.15 14.25 15.22
CA ASP A 773 -27.27 14.19 16.38
C ASP A 773 -28.03 14.09 17.71
N GLN A 774 -29.24 13.50 17.69
CA GLN A 774 -30.08 13.37 18.88
C GLN A 774 -29.40 12.55 19.98
N LEU A 775 -28.68 11.49 19.60
CA LEU A 775 -27.78 10.75 20.45
C LEU A 775 -26.34 10.98 19.97
N GLN A 776 -25.48 11.51 20.84
CA GLN A 776 -24.07 11.70 20.55
C GLN A 776 -23.21 10.82 21.45
N ILE A 777 -22.30 10.07 20.85
CA ILE A 777 -21.31 9.26 21.56
C ILE A 777 -19.93 9.83 21.22
N ASN A 778 -19.35 10.54 22.19
CA ASN A 778 -18.16 11.37 22.02
C ASN A 778 -17.04 10.87 22.97
N GLY A 779 -16.68 9.59 22.83
CA GLY A 779 -15.67 8.92 23.65
C GLY A 779 -16.24 7.94 24.70
N GLY A 780 -17.56 7.84 24.85
CA GLY A 780 -18.20 6.84 25.72
C GLY A 780 -18.78 5.64 24.98
N ALA A 781 -19.64 4.89 25.68
CA ALA A 781 -20.28 3.69 25.17
C ALA A 781 -21.80 3.66 25.41
N LEU A 782 -22.58 3.28 24.41
CA LEU A 782 -23.97 2.88 24.58
C LEU A 782 -24.05 1.35 24.67
N GLN A 783 -24.53 0.82 25.78
CA GLN A 783 -24.80 -0.60 25.97
C GLN A 783 -26.30 -0.88 25.93
N ILE A 784 -26.72 -1.79 25.04
CA ILE A 784 -28.12 -2.12 24.79
C ILE A 784 -28.39 -3.53 25.30
N ALA A 785 -29.18 -3.62 26.38
CA ALA A 785 -29.40 -4.85 27.14
C ALA A 785 -30.74 -5.55 26.83
N SER A 786 -31.28 -5.36 25.63
CA SER A 786 -32.57 -5.90 25.17
C SER A 786 -32.71 -5.79 23.65
N THR A 787 -33.56 -6.62 23.04
CA THR A 787 -33.96 -6.49 21.62
C THR A 787 -34.76 -5.20 21.40
N MET A 788 -34.35 -4.36 20.45
CA MET A 788 -35.06 -3.11 20.10
C MET A 788 -34.63 -2.54 18.74
N THR A 789 -35.44 -1.64 18.19
CA THR A 789 -35.07 -0.78 17.06
C THR A 789 -35.11 0.67 17.54
N LEU A 790 -34.03 1.43 17.35
CA LEU A 790 -34.08 2.87 17.58
C LEU A 790 -34.94 3.54 16.50
N SER A 791 -35.69 4.58 16.88
CA SER A 791 -36.47 5.35 15.91
C SER A 791 -35.59 5.91 14.80
N ALA A 792 -36.08 5.87 13.55
CA ALA A 792 -35.38 6.48 12.41
C ALA A 792 -35.25 8.01 12.54
N ASN A 793 -36.04 8.65 13.42
CA ASN A 793 -35.93 10.08 13.71
C ASN A 793 -34.82 10.40 14.73
N ARG A 794 -34.29 9.40 15.43
CA ARG A 794 -33.20 9.55 16.41
C ARG A 794 -31.88 9.21 15.74
N GLY A 795 -31.24 10.20 15.14
CA GLY A 795 -29.89 10.05 14.58
C GLY A 795 -28.85 9.81 15.67
N VAL A 796 -27.90 8.92 15.37
CA VAL A 796 -26.73 8.62 16.20
C VAL A 796 -25.50 9.25 15.58
N MET A 797 -24.81 10.11 16.33
CA MET A 797 -23.54 10.70 15.92
C MET A 797 -22.41 10.14 16.77
N ILE A 798 -21.33 9.70 16.12
CA ILE A 798 -20.06 9.36 16.78
C ILE A 798 -19.09 10.52 16.54
N GLY A 799 -18.68 11.18 17.62
CA GLY A 799 -17.78 12.33 17.57
C GLY A 799 -16.34 11.96 17.20
N ALA A 800 -15.48 12.97 17.07
CA ALA A 800 -14.09 12.78 16.68
C ALA A 800 -13.28 11.91 17.66
N ALA A 801 -13.64 11.89 18.95
CA ALA A 801 -13.05 10.98 19.94
C ALA A 801 -13.39 9.49 19.72
N GLY A 802 -14.27 9.19 18.76
CA GLY A 802 -14.84 7.86 18.55
C GLY A 802 -15.93 7.52 19.56
N GLY A 803 -16.42 6.30 19.52
CA GLY A 803 -17.47 5.84 20.41
C GLY A 803 -17.75 4.35 20.26
N ARG A 804 -18.37 3.76 21.28
CA ARG A 804 -18.68 2.32 21.31
C ARG A 804 -20.18 2.06 21.35
N ILE A 805 -20.63 1.10 20.55
CA ILE A 805 -21.97 0.52 20.66
C ILE A 805 -21.80 -0.95 21.05
N GLU A 806 -22.38 -1.31 22.18
CA GLU A 806 -22.35 -2.64 22.73
C GLU A 806 -23.74 -3.26 22.80
N VAL A 807 -23.92 -4.44 22.20
CA VAL A 807 -25.15 -5.22 22.30
C VAL A 807 -24.94 -6.37 23.27
N GLY A 808 -25.82 -6.40 24.27
CA GLY A 808 -25.88 -7.40 25.30
C GLY A 808 -25.13 -7.09 26.59
N THR A 809 -25.24 -8.03 27.52
CA THR A 809 -24.61 -7.98 28.85
C THR A 809 -23.97 -9.33 29.15
N ASN A 810 -23.34 -9.50 30.30
CA ASN A 810 -22.75 -10.78 30.73
C ASN A 810 -23.83 -11.81 31.14
N ASN A 811 -24.71 -12.17 30.22
CA ASN A 811 -25.76 -13.19 30.35
C ASN A 811 -25.94 -13.97 29.04
N SER A 812 -26.70 -15.07 29.09
CA SER A 812 -27.00 -15.93 27.93
C SER A 812 -28.22 -15.45 27.12
N ASN A 813 -28.45 -14.14 27.06
CA ASN A 813 -29.58 -13.59 26.30
C ASN A 813 -29.13 -13.21 24.89
N VAL A 814 -29.99 -13.50 23.91
CA VAL A 814 -29.81 -13.07 22.52
C VAL A 814 -30.60 -11.78 22.29
N PHE A 815 -29.92 -10.76 21.76
CA PHE A 815 -30.52 -9.48 21.46
C PHE A 815 -30.36 -9.11 19.99
N ASN A 816 -31.45 -8.65 19.38
CA ASN A 816 -31.43 -8.11 18.02
C ASN A 816 -31.65 -6.59 18.12
N VAL A 817 -30.66 -5.83 17.68
CA VAL A 817 -30.68 -4.37 17.77
C VAL A 817 -30.59 -3.77 16.38
N THR A 818 -31.42 -2.77 16.08
CA THR A 818 -31.33 -2.01 14.83
C THR A 818 -31.16 -0.52 15.11
N ILE A 819 -30.18 0.11 14.44
CA ILE A 819 -29.91 1.55 14.47
C ILE A 819 -30.01 2.08 13.03
N PRO A 820 -31.15 2.68 12.63
CA PRO A 820 -31.41 3.03 11.23
C PRO A 820 -30.55 4.18 10.65
N LYS A 821 -30.10 5.11 11.50
CA LYS A 821 -29.42 6.33 11.09
C LYS A 821 -28.21 6.62 11.97
N ILE A 822 -27.03 6.56 11.38
CA ILE A 822 -25.76 6.79 12.08
C ILE A 822 -24.79 7.60 11.21
N SER A 823 -24.00 8.45 11.86
CA SER A 823 -22.89 9.17 11.24
C SER A 823 -21.71 9.16 12.19
N ALA A 824 -20.57 8.62 11.76
CA ALA A 824 -19.37 8.48 12.58
C ALA A 824 -18.20 9.25 11.99
N VAL A 825 -17.78 10.30 12.70
CA VAL A 825 -16.61 11.12 12.34
C VAL A 825 -15.34 10.47 12.88
N GLY A 826 -15.33 10.04 14.13
CA GLY A 826 -14.30 9.15 14.68
C GLY A 826 -14.68 7.67 14.56
N VAL A 827 -13.78 6.76 14.93
CA VAL A 827 -14.07 5.31 14.87
C VAL A 827 -15.29 4.95 15.69
N LEU A 828 -16.13 4.12 15.07
CA LEU A 828 -17.19 3.40 15.75
C LEU A 828 -16.73 1.99 16.11
N GLU A 829 -16.65 1.72 17.42
CA GLU A 829 -16.40 0.40 17.96
C GLU A 829 -17.69 -0.37 18.15
N LEU A 830 -17.70 -1.60 17.66
CA LEU A 830 -18.85 -2.48 17.64
C LEU A 830 -18.56 -3.73 18.44
N ALA A 831 -19.34 -3.92 19.50
CA ALA A 831 -19.20 -5.05 20.41
C ALA A 831 -20.53 -5.77 20.52
N VAL A 832 -20.64 -6.96 19.92
CA VAL A 832 -21.87 -7.74 19.99
C VAL A 832 -21.57 -9.02 20.76
N ARG A 833 -22.05 -9.11 22.00
CA ARG A 833 -21.75 -10.27 22.86
C ARG A 833 -22.35 -11.54 22.27
N ALA A 834 -21.49 -12.53 22.07
CA ALA A 834 -21.90 -13.87 21.71
C ALA A 834 -22.60 -14.55 22.89
N ASP A 835 -23.54 -15.43 22.58
CA ASP A 835 -24.14 -16.29 23.57
C ASP A 835 -23.12 -17.33 24.07
N GLN A 836 -23.10 -17.55 25.39
CA GLN A 836 -22.18 -18.47 26.08
C GLN A 836 -22.62 -19.94 25.90
N GLY A 837 -22.84 -20.40 24.66
CA GLY A 837 -22.98 -21.82 24.34
C GLY A 837 -24.32 -22.32 23.78
N LEU A 838 -25.24 -21.47 23.28
CA LEU A 838 -26.52 -21.93 22.68
C LEU A 838 -26.58 -21.89 21.13
N GLY A 839 -25.51 -21.49 20.44
CA GLY A 839 -25.46 -21.53 18.97
C GLY A 839 -26.22 -20.40 18.23
N THR A 840 -26.75 -19.41 18.95
CA THR A 840 -27.37 -18.19 18.38
C THR A 840 -26.69 -16.95 18.93
N SER A 841 -26.12 -16.10 18.08
CA SER A 841 -25.46 -14.85 18.50
C SER A 841 -26.44 -13.67 18.50
N SER A 842 -26.23 -12.72 19.43
CA SER A 842 -26.84 -11.39 19.30
C SER A 842 -26.45 -10.75 17.97
N SER A 843 -27.28 -9.82 17.48
CA SER A 843 -27.02 -9.10 16.25
C SER A 843 -27.20 -7.58 16.39
N LEU A 844 -26.33 -6.83 15.74
CA LEU A 844 -26.48 -5.39 15.53
C LEU A 844 -26.66 -5.10 14.03
N THR A 845 -27.76 -4.45 13.66
CA THR A 845 -27.98 -3.92 12.31
C THR A 845 -27.81 -2.41 12.32
N LEU A 846 -26.91 -1.91 11.48
CA LEU A 846 -26.69 -0.48 11.24
C LEU A 846 -27.25 -0.12 9.86
N GLY A 847 -27.99 0.97 9.80
CA GLY A 847 -28.57 1.46 8.55
C GLY A 847 -29.88 0.78 8.15
N THR A 848 -30.27 1.02 6.89
CA THR A 848 -31.49 0.48 6.27
C THR A 848 -31.19 0.15 4.82
N VAL A 849 -31.92 -0.80 4.23
CA VAL A 849 -31.75 -1.18 2.83
C VAL A 849 -31.98 0.03 1.91
N GLY A 850 -31.03 0.33 1.04
CA GLY A 850 -31.05 1.49 0.14
C GLY A 850 -30.86 2.85 0.83
N GLY A 851 -30.69 2.89 2.16
CA GLY A 851 -30.29 4.10 2.88
C GLY A 851 -28.79 4.37 2.76
N SER A 852 -28.34 5.50 3.30
CA SER A 852 -26.91 5.82 3.39
C SER A 852 -26.54 6.28 4.80
N ASN A 853 -25.32 5.92 5.20
CA ASN A 853 -24.66 6.36 6.44
C ASN A 853 -23.19 6.68 6.12
N VAL A 854 -22.55 7.38 7.05
CA VAL A 854 -21.15 7.80 6.92
C VAL A 854 -20.37 7.28 8.12
N TYR A 855 -19.26 6.60 7.87
CA TYR A 855 -18.33 6.07 8.87
C TYR A 855 -16.91 6.54 8.55
N SER A 856 -16.70 7.85 8.39
CA SER A 856 -15.42 8.45 7.98
C SER A 856 -14.27 8.04 8.88
N GLY A 857 -14.49 7.94 10.19
CA GLY A 857 -13.45 7.51 11.12
C GLY A 857 -13.14 6.02 11.04
N GLY A 858 -13.98 5.21 10.38
CA GLY A 858 -13.83 3.77 10.27
C GLY A 858 -14.68 2.96 11.24
N LEU A 859 -14.67 1.64 11.05
CA LEU A 859 -15.37 0.66 11.88
C LEU A 859 -14.37 -0.30 12.52
N LYS A 860 -14.55 -0.56 13.81
CA LYS A 860 -13.75 -1.55 14.54
C LYS A 860 -14.65 -2.57 15.22
N THR A 861 -14.45 -3.86 14.98
CA THR A 861 -15.12 -4.92 15.77
C THR A 861 -14.25 -5.27 16.98
N ASP A 862 -14.85 -5.46 18.14
CA ASP A 862 -14.15 -5.96 19.34
C ASP A 862 -14.20 -7.51 19.42
N LEU A 863 -13.49 -8.11 20.38
CA LEU A 863 -13.25 -9.55 20.59
C LEU A 863 -14.49 -10.46 20.79
N TYR A 864 -15.70 -9.94 20.62
CA TYR A 864 -16.93 -10.71 20.79
C TYR A 864 -17.43 -11.32 19.46
N GLN A 865 -17.85 -12.59 19.50
CA GLN A 865 -18.24 -13.36 18.31
C GLN A 865 -19.69 -13.13 17.84
N GLY A 866 -20.19 -11.89 17.94
CA GLY A 866 -21.54 -11.54 17.51
C GLY A 866 -21.64 -11.18 16.02
N ASN A 867 -22.87 -10.99 15.54
CA ASN A 867 -23.14 -10.63 14.14
C ASN A 867 -23.39 -9.12 14.01
N ILE A 868 -22.69 -8.48 13.08
CA ILE A 868 -22.87 -7.08 12.74
C ILE A 868 -23.25 -6.99 11.27
N LEU A 869 -24.37 -6.34 10.96
CA LEU A 869 -24.86 -6.13 9.61
C LEU A 869 -24.94 -4.63 9.33
N VAL A 870 -24.25 -4.17 8.29
CA VAL A 870 -24.30 -2.80 7.78
C VAL A 870 -25.09 -2.81 6.48
N LEU A 871 -26.18 -2.06 6.45
CA LEU A 871 -27.10 -1.98 5.32
C LEU A 871 -26.96 -0.66 4.56
N GLY A 872 -27.23 -0.72 3.26
CA GLY A 872 -27.35 0.45 2.39
C GLY A 872 -26.04 0.83 1.72
N ASN A 873 -26.02 2.04 1.17
CA ASN A 873 -24.92 2.57 0.39
C ASN A 873 -24.14 3.56 1.25
N ASN A 874 -23.04 3.11 1.85
CA ASN A 874 -22.35 3.83 2.90
C ASN A 874 -20.98 4.32 2.43
N THR A 875 -20.52 5.43 2.99
CA THR A 875 -19.11 5.82 2.92
C THR A 875 -18.42 5.33 4.19
N VAL A 876 -17.35 4.56 4.06
CA VAL A 876 -16.68 3.88 5.16
C VAL A 876 -15.19 4.17 5.06
N GLY A 877 -14.60 4.72 6.12
CA GLY A 877 -13.15 4.80 6.25
C GLY A 877 -12.53 3.43 6.55
N PRO A 878 -11.43 3.37 7.32
CA PRO A 878 -10.77 2.10 7.63
C PRO A 878 -11.67 1.07 8.31
N ILE A 879 -11.52 -0.19 7.96
CA ILE A 879 -12.23 -1.32 8.60
C ILE A 879 -11.22 -2.18 9.35
N TYR A 880 -11.46 -2.39 10.64
CA TYR A 880 -10.63 -3.25 11.47
C TYR A 880 -11.45 -4.35 12.15
N VAL A 881 -11.14 -5.59 11.80
CA VAL A 881 -11.85 -6.78 12.30
C VAL A 881 -10.95 -7.55 13.27
N GLU A 882 -11.27 -7.49 14.57
CA GLU A 882 -10.60 -8.24 15.64
C GLU A 882 -11.32 -9.55 16.03
N ALA A 883 -12.63 -9.66 15.80
CA ALA A 883 -13.42 -10.89 16.01
C ALA A 883 -14.84 -10.75 15.46
N GLY A 884 -15.62 -11.84 15.55
CA GLY A 884 -17.03 -11.85 15.15
C GLY A 884 -17.22 -11.80 13.65
N GLN A 885 -18.44 -11.49 13.22
CA GLN A 885 -18.80 -11.36 11.81
C GLN A 885 -19.28 -9.95 11.51
N LEU A 886 -18.61 -9.26 10.59
CA LEU A 886 -19.05 -8.00 10.01
C LEU A 886 -19.53 -8.25 8.58
N THR A 887 -20.72 -7.79 8.25
CA THR A 887 -21.32 -7.97 6.92
C THR A 887 -21.78 -6.63 6.36
N PHE A 888 -21.41 -6.33 5.13
CA PHE A 888 -21.92 -5.19 4.37
C PHE A 888 -22.88 -5.67 3.29
N GLN A 889 -24.05 -5.01 3.18
CA GLN A 889 -25.04 -5.25 2.13
C GLN A 889 -25.46 -3.91 1.50
N GLY A 890 -25.14 -3.74 0.23
CA GLY A 890 -25.37 -2.52 -0.55
C GLY A 890 -24.09 -2.02 -1.22
N ASP A 891 -24.17 -0.91 -1.95
CA ASP A 891 -23.05 -0.35 -2.71
C ASP A 891 -22.29 0.66 -1.84
N ASN A 892 -21.12 0.27 -1.33
CA ASN A 892 -20.34 1.06 -0.38
C ASN A 892 -19.07 1.64 -1.01
N THR A 893 -18.66 2.78 -0.47
CA THR A 893 -17.39 3.41 -0.78
C THR A 893 -16.43 3.20 0.38
N PHE A 894 -15.44 2.33 0.22
CA PHE A 894 -14.36 2.09 1.18
C PHE A 894 -13.19 3.05 0.88
N ASP A 895 -13.12 4.13 1.65
CA ASP A 895 -12.14 5.22 1.53
C ASP A 895 -10.87 4.97 2.39
N GLY A 896 -10.63 3.73 2.82
CA GLY A 896 -9.47 3.35 3.62
C GLY A 896 -9.19 1.85 3.59
N ASP A 897 -8.18 1.43 4.35
CA ASP A 897 -7.73 0.04 4.39
C ASP A 897 -8.75 -0.90 5.05
N ILE A 898 -8.73 -2.16 4.60
CA ILE A 898 -9.43 -3.27 5.25
C ILE A 898 -8.40 -4.16 5.94
N ARG A 899 -8.48 -4.25 7.27
CA ARG A 899 -7.56 -5.05 8.09
C ARG A 899 -8.32 -6.05 8.94
N MET A 900 -7.94 -7.31 8.80
CA MET A 900 -8.49 -8.41 9.58
C MET A 900 -7.37 -9.09 10.34
N VAL A 901 -7.47 -9.11 11.67
CA VAL A 901 -6.54 -9.85 12.55
C VAL A 901 -7.19 -11.09 13.15
N ALA A 902 -8.50 -11.24 12.97
CA ALA A 902 -9.32 -12.42 13.22
C ALA A 902 -10.76 -12.13 12.72
N GLY A 903 -11.69 -13.05 12.98
CA GLY A 903 -13.11 -12.86 12.63
C GLY A 903 -13.40 -12.99 11.13
N ASN A 904 -14.61 -12.63 10.72
CA ASN A 904 -15.11 -12.75 9.36
C ASN A 904 -15.60 -11.40 8.85
N LEU A 905 -15.21 -11.04 7.64
CA LEU A 905 -15.74 -9.89 6.89
C LEU A 905 -16.46 -10.41 5.65
N ILE A 906 -17.71 -10.03 5.47
CA ILE A 906 -18.52 -10.42 4.32
C ILE A 906 -18.92 -9.18 3.56
N LEU A 907 -18.58 -9.13 2.27
CA LEU A 907 -18.85 -7.99 1.40
C LEU A 907 -19.76 -8.41 0.25
N ASP A 908 -20.82 -7.64 0.03
CA ASP A 908 -21.77 -7.76 -1.09
C ASP A 908 -21.88 -6.39 -1.80
N GLY A 909 -22.64 -6.32 -2.90
CA GLY A 909 -22.88 -5.10 -3.67
C GLY A 909 -21.72 -4.68 -4.58
N THR A 910 -21.86 -3.54 -5.24
CA THR A 910 -20.80 -2.97 -6.10
C THR A 910 -20.11 -1.87 -5.32
N ASN A 911 -18.98 -2.20 -4.70
CA ASN A 911 -18.23 -1.30 -3.84
C ASN A 911 -17.06 -0.65 -4.59
N THR A 912 -16.49 0.41 -4.00
CA THR A 912 -15.19 0.96 -4.40
C THR A 912 -14.21 0.80 -3.24
N LEU A 913 -12.92 0.64 -3.54
CA LEU A 913 -11.84 0.52 -2.56
C LEU A 913 -10.68 1.44 -2.97
N SER A 914 -10.21 2.29 -2.06
CA SER A 914 -9.01 3.12 -2.26
C SER A 914 -7.78 2.61 -1.50
N GLY A 915 -7.95 1.71 -0.52
CA GLY A 915 -6.89 1.20 0.35
C GLY A 915 -6.42 -0.23 0.05
N GLU A 916 -5.53 -0.75 0.88
CA GLU A 916 -5.06 -2.14 0.83
C GLU A 916 -6.00 -3.10 1.61
N VAL A 917 -6.03 -4.37 1.20
CA VAL A 917 -6.68 -5.45 1.93
C VAL A 917 -5.65 -6.32 2.64
N THR A 918 -5.64 -6.32 3.97
CA THR A 918 -4.82 -7.19 4.80
C THR A 918 -5.68 -8.19 5.57
N VAL A 919 -5.46 -9.49 5.33
CA VAL A 919 -6.11 -10.58 6.08
C VAL A 919 -5.04 -11.38 6.82
N ALA A 920 -4.66 -10.91 8.01
CA ALA A 920 -3.64 -11.56 8.83
C ALA A 920 -4.16 -12.89 9.41
N GLU A 921 -5.40 -12.91 9.89
CA GLU A 921 -6.17 -14.11 10.24
C GLU A 921 -7.66 -13.88 9.93
N GLY A 922 -8.48 -14.92 10.02
CA GLY A 922 -9.92 -14.84 9.75
C GLY A 922 -10.29 -15.08 8.28
N GLU A 923 -11.54 -14.82 7.92
CA GLU A 923 -12.08 -15.03 6.57
C GLU A 923 -12.68 -13.76 5.97
N LEU A 924 -12.10 -13.28 4.87
CA LEU A 924 -12.75 -12.33 3.97
C LEU A 924 -13.57 -13.09 2.93
N ARG A 925 -14.89 -12.92 2.93
CA ARG A 925 -15.81 -13.57 1.99
C ARG A 925 -16.52 -12.56 1.10
N LEU A 926 -16.47 -12.79 -0.21
CA LEU A 926 -17.01 -11.88 -1.22
C LEU A 926 -18.25 -12.50 -1.86
N LEU A 927 -19.36 -11.76 -1.91
CA LEU A 927 -20.63 -12.22 -2.44
C LEU A 927 -20.97 -11.62 -3.82
N SER A 928 -20.13 -10.71 -4.32
CA SER A 928 -20.28 -10.06 -5.62
C SER A 928 -18.93 -9.82 -6.31
N ALA A 929 -18.91 -9.78 -7.64
CA ALA A 929 -17.70 -9.45 -8.40
C ALA A 929 -17.21 -8.01 -8.17
N GLY A 930 -18.11 -7.10 -7.77
CA GLY A 930 -17.78 -5.72 -7.41
C GLY A 930 -17.47 -5.52 -5.92
N ALA A 931 -17.32 -6.58 -5.12
CA ALA A 931 -17.21 -6.48 -3.67
C ALA A 931 -16.03 -5.61 -3.18
N LEU A 932 -14.96 -5.50 -3.96
CA LEU A 932 -13.76 -4.69 -3.69
C LEU A 932 -13.41 -3.75 -4.86
N GLY A 933 -14.38 -3.43 -5.72
CA GLY A 933 -14.17 -2.65 -6.95
C GLY A 933 -13.73 -3.49 -8.15
N THR A 934 -13.56 -2.82 -9.30
CA THR A 934 -13.25 -3.46 -10.59
C THR A 934 -11.80 -3.30 -11.05
N ASP A 935 -11.07 -2.33 -10.48
CA ASP A 935 -9.76 -1.90 -10.98
C ASP A 935 -8.59 -2.74 -10.44
N GLY A 936 -8.92 -3.81 -9.70
CA GLY A 936 -7.97 -4.66 -9.00
C GLY A 936 -7.47 -4.05 -7.69
N PHE A 937 -7.21 -4.90 -6.70
CA PHE A 937 -6.76 -4.46 -5.38
C PHE A 937 -5.45 -5.13 -4.94
N SER A 938 -4.73 -4.47 -4.03
CA SER A 938 -3.56 -5.04 -3.37
C SER A 938 -4.00 -5.90 -2.18
N LEU A 939 -3.43 -7.10 -2.08
CA LEU A 939 -3.82 -8.12 -1.11
C LEU A 939 -2.62 -8.63 -0.31
N ASN A 940 -2.69 -8.52 1.02
CA ASN A 940 -1.74 -9.13 1.94
C ASN A 940 -2.42 -10.21 2.78
N LEU A 941 -2.14 -11.46 2.45
CA LEU A 941 -2.65 -12.63 3.17
C LEU A 941 -1.60 -13.15 4.16
N GLY A 942 -1.88 -12.97 5.46
CA GLY A 942 -1.15 -13.62 6.54
C GLY A 942 -1.45 -15.12 6.57
N ASN A 943 -2.05 -15.58 7.67
CA ASN A 943 -2.64 -16.91 7.80
C ASN A 943 -4.15 -16.89 7.52
N GLY A 944 -4.67 -15.77 7.00
CA GLY A 944 -6.08 -15.58 6.72
C GLY A 944 -6.55 -16.29 5.45
N LYS A 945 -7.87 -16.27 5.27
CA LYS A 945 -8.58 -16.88 4.16
C LYS A 945 -9.31 -15.83 3.32
N LEU A 946 -9.16 -15.89 2.01
CA LEU A 946 -10.01 -15.19 1.04
C LEU A 946 -10.97 -16.20 0.40
N SER A 947 -12.27 -15.98 0.53
CA SER A 947 -13.32 -16.77 -0.11
C SER A 947 -14.00 -15.96 -1.21
N LEU A 948 -13.83 -16.39 -2.45
CA LEU A 948 -14.38 -15.73 -3.63
C LEU A 948 -15.87 -16.02 -3.82
N ASN A 949 -16.36 -17.13 -3.29
CA ASN A 949 -17.78 -17.53 -3.23
C ASN A 949 -18.59 -17.12 -4.49
N ASP A 950 -18.33 -17.80 -5.62
CA ASP A 950 -18.96 -17.59 -6.94
C ASP A 950 -18.50 -16.35 -7.72
N THR A 951 -17.51 -15.59 -7.23
CA THR A 951 -17.12 -14.31 -7.83
C THR A 951 -15.80 -14.35 -8.58
N THR A 952 -15.67 -13.45 -9.56
CA THR A 952 -14.38 -13.11 -10.18
C THR A 952 -13.80 -11.89 -9.49
N GLN A 953 -12.53 -11.98 -9.10
CA GLN A 953 -11.80 -10.89 -8.47
C GLN A 953 -10.48 -10.63 -9.16
N VAL A 954 -10.10 -9.36 -9.26
CA VAL A 954 -8.82 -8.91 -9.83
C VAL A 954 -7.91 -8.49 -8.69
N VAL A 955 -6.69 -9.01 -8.67
CA VAL A 955 -5.65 -8.69 -7.68
C VAL A 955 -4.46 -8.10 -8.43
N SER A 956 -4.12 -6.84 -8.13
CA SER A 956 -3.03 -6.11 -8.78
C SER A 956 -1.67 -6.38 -8.11
N ALA A 957 -1.67 -6.69 -6.81
CA ALA A 957 -0.48 -7.12 -6.07
C ALA A 957 -0.87 -8.11 -4.98
N ILE A 958 0.01 -9.08 -4.68
CA ILE A 958 -0.26 -10.08 -3.64
C ILE A 958 0.98 -10.47 -2.85
N THR A 959 0.85 -10.46 -1.53
CA THR A 959 1.76 -11.16 -0.63
C THR A 959 0.99 -12.24 0.13
N SER A 960 1.63 -13.39 0.36
CA SER A 960 0.99 -14.48 1.10
C SER A 960 1.99 -15.33 1.88
N THR A 961 1.55 -15.83 3.04
CA THR A 961 2.28 -16.87 3.78
C THR A 961 1.89 -18.27 3.30
N THR A 962 2.60 -19.29 3.78
CA THR A 962 2.31 -20.70 3.47
C THR A 962 1.03 -21.24 4.10
N LYS A 963 0.43 -20.49 5.05
CA LYS A 963 -0.85 -20.85 5.69
C LYS A 963 -2.03 -20.03 5.17
N ALA A 964 -1.78 -19.07 4.28
CA ALA A 964 -2.85 -18.33 3.62
C ALA A 964 -3.71 -19.29 2.78
N GLU A 965 -5.01 -19.03 2.73
CA GLU A 965 -5.96 -19.79 1.91
C GLU A 965 -6.69 -18.86 0.95
N ILE A 966 -6.80 -19.26 -0.32
CA ILE A 966 -7.69 -18.63 -1.30
C ILE A 966 -8.61 -19.71 -1.83
N VAL A 967 -9.91 -19.53 -1.67
CA VAL A 967 -10.89 -20.57 -1.96
C VAL A 967 -12.10 -20.06 -2.72
N ASN A 968 -12.83 -20.98 -3.33
CA ASN A 968 -14.19 -20.73 -3.79
C ASN A 968 -15.22 -21.49 -2.94
N ASP A 969 -15.72 -20.92 -1.83
CA ASP A 969 -16.75 -21.63 -1.05
C ASP A 969 -18.16 -21.61 -1.69
N GLY A 970 -18.27 -21.12 -2.93
CA GLY A 970 -19.51 -21.06 -3.69
C GLY A 970 -19.74 -22.28 -4.59
N VAL A 971 -20.96 -22.40 -5.10
CA VAL A 971 -21.42 -23.53 -5.92
C VAL A 971 -21.18 -23.37 -7.42
N ALA A 972 -20.99 -22.13 -7.88
CA ALA A 972 -20.64 -21.77 -9.24
C ALA A 972 -19.13 -21.56 -9.37
N ALA A 973 -18.64 -21.54 -10.61
CA ALA A 973 -17.23 -21.31 -10.86
C ALA A 973 -16.82 -19.87 -10.50
N ALA A 974 -15.63 -19.72 -9.91
CA ALA A 974 -15.02 -18.44 -9.56
C ALA A 974 -13.69 -18.26 -10.30
N VAL A 975 -13.20 -17.02 -10.41
CA VAL A 975 -11.90 -16.74 -11.03
C VAL A 975 -11.09 -15.77 -10.19
N LEU A 976 -9.85 -16.13 -9.88
CA LEU A 976 -8.85 -15.20 -9.36
C LEU A 976 -7.97 -14.70 -10.50
N ALA A 977 -8.08 -13.42 -10.84
CA ALA A 977 -7.27 -12.79 -11.86
C ALA A 977 -6.10 -12.03 -11.23
N PHE A 978 -4.86 -12.42 -11.53
CA PHE A 978 -3.66 -11.67 -11.19
C PHE A 978 -3.34 -10.67 -12.30
N ALA A 979 -3.45 -9.38 -12.03
CA ALA A 979 -3.16 -8.28 -12.95
C ALA A 979 -1.92 -7.50 -12.51
N ASN A 980 -0.85 -8.21 -12.18
CA ASN A 980 0.38 -7.64 -11.65
C ASN A 980 1.36 -7.23 -12.75
N ASP A 981 1.92 -6.02 -12.61
CA ASP A 981 2.98 -5.50 -13.48
C ASP A 981 4.39 -5.73 -12.93
N THR A 982 4.47 -6.10 -11.64
CA THR A 982 5.70 -6.45 -10.93
C THR A 982 5.70 -7.93 -10.56
N ASP A 983 6.87 -8.52 -10.32
CA ASP A 983 6.98 -9.93 -9.93
C ASP A 983 6.42 -10.16 -8.52
N GLN A 984 5.58 -11.19 -8.38
CA GLN A 984 4.87 -11.53 -7.15
C GLN A 984 5.08 -12.99 -6.75
N LEU A 985 5.10 -13.25 -5.44
CA LEU A 985 5.25 -14.58 -4.87
C LEU A 985 3.98 -14.99 -4.14
N VAL A 986 3.41 -16.14 -4.53
CA VAL A 986 2.19 -16.68 -3.93
C VAL A 986 2.50 -18.01 -3.25
N ASN A 987 2.41 -18.00 -1.93
CA ASN A 987 2.58 -19.17 -1.06
C ASN A 987 1.24 -19.74 -0.56
N ALA A 988 0.14 -19.01 -0.76
CA ALA A 988 -1.20 -19.43 -0.35
C ALA A 988 -1.58 -20.79 -0.93
N ASN A 989 -2.35 -21.56 -0.18
CA ASN A 989 -3.09 -22.70 -0.72
C ASN A 989 -4.30 -22.19 -1.50
N ILE A 990 -4.38 -22.54 -2.78
CA ILE A 990 -5.50 -22.18 -3.67
C ILE A 990 -6.35 -23.43 -3.93
N SER A 991 -7.66 -23.38 -3.64
CA SER A 991 -8.55 -24.54 -3.76
C SER A 991 -9.98 -24.20 -4.18
N ASP A 992 -10.75 -25.20 -4.60
CA ASP A 992 -12.20 -25.07 -4.86
C ASP A 992 -13.04 -24.88 -3.59
N GLY A 993 -12.42 -24.82 -2.39
CA GLY A 993 -13.13 -24.65 -1.13
C GLY A 993 -14.16 -25.75 -0.85
N ALA A 994 -15.13 -25.44 0.02
CA ALA A 994 -16.20 -26.38 0.38
C ALA A 994 -17.40 -26.34 -0.59
N GLY A 995 -17.44 -25.37 -1.50
CA GLY A 995 -18.63 -24.99 -2.25
C GLY A 995 -18.99 -25.84 -3.46
N VAL A 996 -18.12 -26.77 -3.88
CA VAL A 996 -18.17 -27.56 -5.13
C VAL A 996 -17.99 -26.78 -6.44
N GLY A 997 -17.98 -25.46 -6.41
CA GLY A 997 -17.69 -24.62 -7.57
C GLY A 997 -16.19 -24.59 -7.89
N ALA A 998 -15.83 -24.78 -9.15
CA ALA A 998 -14.43 -24.76 -9.58
C ALA A 998 -13.81 -23.37 -9.49
N LEU A 999 -12.59 -23.27 -8.95
CA LEU A 999 -11.79 -22.04 -8.96
C LEU A 999 -10.81 -22.05 -10.13
N GLY A 1000 -10.91 -21.05 -11.01
CA GLY A 1000 -9.94 -20.79 -12.07
C GLY A 1000 -8.97 -19.65 -11.71
N ILE A 1001 -7.84 -19.61 -12.43
CA ILE A 1001 -6.85 -18.52 -12.33
C ILE A 1001 -6.72 -17.85 -13.68
N THR A 1002 -6.65 -16.53 -13.72
CA THR A 1002 -6.23 -15.77 -14.91
C THR A 1002 -4.97 -14.97 -14.57
N LYS A 1003 -3.98 -14.99 -15.44
CA LYS A 1003 -2.78 -14.16 -15.34
C LYS A 1003 -2.78 -13.13 -16.46
N SER A 1004 -2.83 -11.86 -16.06
CA SER A 1004 -2.72 -10.66 -16.90
C SER A 1004 -1.69 -9.71 -16.29
N GLY A 1005 -1.39 -8.60 -16.96
CA GLY A 1005 -0.28 -7.74 -16.55
C GLY A 1005 1.09 -8.35 -16.91
N ILE A 1006 2.11 -7.50 -16.98
CA ILE A 1006 3.39 -7.87 -17.58
C ILE A 1006 4.35 -8.59 -16.61
N GLY A 1007 4.06 -8.57 -15.31
CA GLY A 1007 4.90 -9.17 -14.28
C GLY A 1007 4.80 -10.71 -14.21
N THR A 1008 5.65 -11.33 -13.39
CA THR A 1008 5.61 -12.77 -13.09
C THR A 1008 4.76 -13.04 -11.85
N VAL A 1009 3.86 -14.03 -11.87
CA VAL A 1009 3.31 -14.63 -10.63
C VAL A 1009 3.97 -15.97 -10.43
N ARG A 1010 4.59 -16.18 -9.28
CA ARG A 1010 5.19 -17.48 -8.93
C ARG A 1010 4.33 -18.20 -7.88
N LEU A 1011 3.69 -19.29 -8.29
CA LEU A 1011 2.93 -20.18 -7.41
C LEU A 1011 3.88 -21.21 -6.80
N LEU A 1012 4.07 -21.17 -5.48
CA LEU A 1012 5.01 -22.05 -4.77
C LEU A 1012 4.35 -23.20 -4.02
N ASN A 1013 3.07 -23.09 -3.70
CA ASN A 1013 2.38 -24.14 -2.97
C ASN A 1013 2.13 -25.34 -3.90
N VAL A 1014 2.72 -26.49 -3.59
CA VAL A 1014 2.62 -27.70 -4.40
C VAL A 1014 1.31 -28.47 -4.19
N ASP A 1015 0.52 -28.08 -3.19
CA ASP A 1015 -0.71 -28.77 -2.79
C ASP A 1015 -1.98 -28.03 -3.24
N ASN A 1016 -1.87 -27.03 -4.13
CA ASN A 1016 -3.06 -26.36 -4.67
C ASN A 1016 -3.99 -27.39 -5.32
N SER A 1017 -5.28 -27.24 -5.05
CA SER A 1017 -6.33 -28.22 -5.38
C SER A 1017 -7.52 -27.61 -6.13
N PHE A 1018 -7.37 -26.39 -6.64
CA PHE A 1018 -8.38 -25.81 -7.51
C PHE A 1018 -8.50 -26.59 -8.81
N THR A 1019 -9.71 -26.77 -9.34
CA THR A 1019 -9.96 -27.62 -10.52
C THR A 1019 -10.33 -26.84 -11.78
N GLY A 1020 -10.56 -25.53 -11.65
CA GLY A 1020 -10.92 -24.64 -12.76
C GLY A 1020 -9.75 -24.30 -13.68
N PRO A 1021 -10.02 -23.62 -14.80
CA PRO A 1021 -9.02 -23.36 -15.82
C PRO A 1021 -7.97 -22.35 -15.35
N VAL A 1022 -6.73 -22.55 -15.79
CA VAL A 1022 -5.63 -21.59 -15.70
C VAL A 1022 -5.47 -20.90 -17.05
N ARG A 1023 -5.66 -19.59 -17.10
CA ARG A 1023 -5.48 -18.78 -18.31
C ARG A 1023 -4.31 -17.82 -18.14
N ILE A 1024 -3.44 -17.71 -19.14
CA ILE A 1024 -2.30 -16.78 -19.15
C ILE A 1024 -2.43 -15.88 -20.38
N GLU A 1025 -2.99 -14.70 -20.14
CA GLU A 1025 -3.30 -13.69 -21.16
C GLU A 1025 -2.09 -12.77 -21.42
N SER A 1026 -1.22 -12.55 -20.43
CA SER A 1026 0.03 -11.79 -20.56
C SER A 1026 1.01 -12.09 -19.42
N GLY A 1027 2.26 -11.63 -19.55
CA GLY A 1027 3.31 -11.84 -18.56
C GLY A 1027 3.67 -13.32 -18.39
N VAL A 1028 4.08 -13.70 -17.17
CA VAL A 1028 4.52 -15.08 -16.86
C VAL A 1028 3.81 -15.63 -15.62
N LEU A 1029 3.33 -16.87 -15.70
CA LEU A 1029 2.98 -17.69 -14.54
C LEU A 1029 4.10 -18.71 -14.31
N ALA A 1030 4.76 -18.65 -13.16
CA ALA A 1030 5.86 -19.54 -12.80
C ALA A 1030 5.43 -20.55 -11.74
N VAL A 1031 5.79 -21.83 -11.92
CA VAL A 1031 5.36 -22.94 -11.07
C VAL A 1031 6.52 -23.86 -10.73
N ASN A 1032 6.54 -24.35 -9.49
CA ASN A 1032 7.60 -25.27 -9.01
C ASN A 1032 7.18 -26.76 -9.00
N SER A 1033 5.92 -27.05 -9.34
CA SER A 1033 5.37 -28.39 -9.47
C SER A 1033 4.29 -28.39 -10.56
N PHE A 1034 4.23 -29.48 -11.33
CA PHE A 1034 3.27 -29.66 -12.41
C PHE A 1034 2.85 -31.14 -12.40
N GLY A 1035 1.70 -31.43 -11.77
CA GLY A 1035 1.22 -32.81 -11.59
C GLY A 1035 0.43 -33.33 -12.79
N TYR A 1036 0.02 -34.59 -12.71
CA TYR A 1036 -0.98 -35.16 -13.61
C TYR A 1036 -2.36 -34.48 -13.40
N ALA A 1037 -3.25 -34.58 -14.37
CA ALA A 1037 -4.68 -34.31 -14.15
C ALA A 1037 -5.20 -35.12 -12.96
N GLY A 1038 -6.08 -34.52 -12.16
CA GLY A 1038 -6.60 -35.12 -10.94
C GLY A 1038 -5.62 -35.20 -9.76
N SER A 1039 -4.38 -34.73 -9.88
CA SER A 1039 -3.42 -34.62 -8.76
C SER A 1039 -3.14 -33.15 -8.40
N ASN A 1040 -3.01 -32.85 -7.10
CA ASN A 1040 -2.63 -31.52 -6.63
C ASN A 1040 -1.24 -31.13 -7.14
N SER A 1041 -1.07 -29.85 -7.47
CA SER A 1041 0.20 -29.26 -7.93
C SER A 1041 0.12 -27.75 -7.82
N ALA A 1042 1.19 -27.01 -8.10
CA ALA A 1042 1.14 -25.55 -8.11
C ALA A 1042 0.11 -24.97 -9.10
N LEU A 1043 -0.18 -25.68 -10.20
CA LEU A 1043 -1.26 -25.37 -11.16
C LEU A 1043 -2.61 -25.98 -10.80
N GLY A 1044 -2.81 -26.37 -9.55
CA GLY A 1044 -4.06 -26.98 -9.12
C GLY A 1044 -4.22 -28.42 -9.59
N GLN A 1045 -5.42 -28.94 -9.35
CA GLN A 1045 -5.87 -30.29 -9.63
C GLN A 1045 -6.83 -30.26 -10.83
N ALA A 1046 -6.32 -30.00 -12.03
CA ALA A 1046 -7.16 -29.97 -13.24
C ALA A 1046 -8.08 -31.21 -13.29
N SER A 1047 -9.38 -30.99 -13.44
CA SER A 1047 -10.39 -32.07 -13.33
C SER A 1047 -10.29 -33.09 -14.46
N SER A 1048 -9.69 -32.68 -15.59
CA SER A 1048 -9.35 -33.50 -16.74
C SER A 1048 -7.97 -33.09 -17.27
N TYR A 1049 -7.44 -33.88 -18.20
CA TYR A 1049 -6.22 -33.61 -18.97
C TYR A 1049 -6.51 -32.84 -20.28
N ASP A 1050 -7.77 -32.43 -20.49
CA ASP A 1050 -8.23 -31.69 -21.65
C ASP A 1050 -7.57 -30.30 -21.76
N PRO A 1051 -7.34 -29.80 -23.00
CA PRO A 1051 -6.60 -28.56 -23.24
C PRO A 1051 -7.30 -27.30 -22.72
N GLU A 1052 -8.58 -27.34 -22.37
CA GLU A 1052 -9.35 -26.18 -21.87
C GLU A 1052 -8.94 -25.74 -20.45
N PHE A 1053 -8.30 -26.61 -19.67
CA PHE A 1053 -7.89 -26.31 -18.29
C PHE A 1053 -6.56 -25.56 -18.18
N LEU A 1054 -5.80 -25.45 -19.26
CA LEU A 1054 -4.59 -24.65 -19.34
C LEU A 1054 -4.59 -23.88 -20.66
N VAL A 1055 -4.80 -22.57 -20.61
CA VAL A 1055 -4.85 -21.71 -21.79
C VAL A 1055 -3.68 -20.73 -21.78
N LEU A 1056 -2.89 -20.76 -22.84
CA LEU A 1056 -1.83 -19.80 -23.12
C LEU A 1056 -2.34 -18.89 -24.24
N ASN A 1057 -2.55 -17.61 -23.96
CA ASN A 1057 -3.15 -16.66 -24.90
C ASN A 1057 -2.46 -15.29 -24.81
N GLY A 1058 -1.16 -15.22 -25.14
CA GLY A 1058 -0.37 -13.99 -25.02
C GLY A 1058 0.77 -14.05 -24.00
N GLY A 1059 0.70 -14.96 -23.03
CA GLY A 1059 1.68 -15.08 -21.94
C GLY A 1059 2.40 -16.43 -21.86
N GLY A 1060 3.35 -16.50 -20.92
CA GLY A 1060 4.21 -17.67 -20.73
C GLY A 1060 3.93 -18.46 -19.46
N LEU A 1061 3.95 -19.79 -19.56
CA LEU A 1061 4.06 -20.69 -18.42
C LEU A 1061 5.53 -21.05 -18.21
N ARG A 1062 6.05 -20.81 -17.01
CA ARG A 1062 7.43 -21.07 -16.62
C ARG A 1062 7.52 -22.18 -15.57
N PHE A 1063 8.41 -23.14 -15.81
CA PHE A 1063 8.66 -24.28 -14.93
C PHE A 1063 9.95 -24.05 -14.12
N ASP A 1064 9.82 -23.76 -12.83
CA ASP A 1064 10.92 -23.57 -11.88
C ASP A 1064 11.16 -24.85 -11.06
N LEU A 1065 11.41 -25.96 -11.76
CA LEU A 1065 11.49 -27.29 -11.15
C LEU A 1065 12.87 -27.55 -10.53
N ALA A 1066 12.89 -28.15 -9.34
CA ALA A 1066 14.12 -28.65 -8.70
C ALA A 1066 14.43 -30.12 -9.06
N VAL A 1067 13.42 -30.87 -9.52
CA VAL A 1067 13.48 -32.30 -9.88
C VAL A 1067 12.71 -32.54 -11.18
N PRO A 1068 12.93 -33.66 -11.88
CA PRO A 1068 12.12 -34.03 -13.05
C PRO A 1068 10.62 -34.11 -12.73
N TRP A 1069 9.78 -33.62 -13.64
CA TRP A 1069 8.33 -33.77 -13.59
C TRP A 1069 7.79 -34.32 -14.90
N VAL A 1070 6.70 -35.07 -14.79
CA VAL A 1070 5.94 -35.61 -15.92
C VAL A 1070 4.50 -35.22 -15.72
N THR A 1071 3.84 -34.88 -16.82
CA THR A 1071 2.43 -34.58 -16.82
C THR A 1071 1.77 -35.06 -18.09
N ASP A 1072 0.47 -35.26 -17.96
CA ASP A 1072 -0.41 -35.75 -18.98
C ASP A 1072 -1.40 -34.68 -19.47
N ARG A 1073 -1.33 -33.46 -18.92
CA ARG A 1073 -2.20 -32.33 -19.27
C ARG A 1073 -1.84 -31.74 -20.64
N SER A 1074 -2.85 -31.55 -21.48
CA SER A 1074 -2.75 -30.73 -22.70
C SER A 1074 -3.00 -29.25 -22.39
N PHE A 1075 -2.93 -28.38 -23.41
CA PHE A 1075 -3.18 -26.94 -23.29
C PHE A 1075 -3.79 -26.35 -24.56
N THR A 1076 -4.41 -25.18 -24.41
CA THR A 1076 -4.96 -24.37 -25.51
C THR A 1076 -4.01 -23.22 -25.86
N LEU A 1077 -3.87 -22.92 -27.14
CA LEU A 1077 -3.05 -21.84 -27.69
C LEU A 1077 -3.90 -20.74 -28.32
N GLY A 1078 -3.59 -19.49 -27.98
CA GLY A 1078 -4.18 -18.30 -28.60
C GLY A 1078 -3.77 -18.07 -30.05
N VAL A 1079 -3.96 -16.83 -30.51
CA VAL A 1079 -3.58 -16.35 -31.86
C VAL A 1079 -2.44 -15.34 -31.79
N GLY A 1080 -1.67 -15.22 -32.88
CA GLY A 1080 -0.63 -14.20 -33.04
C GLY A 1080 0.79 -14.69 -32.75
N ALA A 1081 1.75 -13.76 -32.87
CA ALA A 1081 3.18 -14.03 -32.68
C ALA A 1081 3.53 -14.39 -31.22
N ASP A 1082 2.69 -13.96 -30.28
CA ASP A 1082 2.84 -14.22 -28.85
C ASP A 1082 1.76 -15.20 -28.34
N ALA A 1083 1.24 -16.09 -29.19
CA ALA A 1083 0.11 -16.94 -28.85
C ALA A 1083 0.30 -17.70 -27.52
N GLY A 1084 1.51 -18.12 -27.19
CA GLY A 1084 1.85 -18.60 -25.85
C GLY A 1084 3.32 -19.01 -25.72
N ALA A 1085 3.82 -19.11 -24.49
CA ALA A 1085 5.18 -19.59 -24.23
C ALA A 1085 5.25 -20.71 -23.17
N LEU A 1086 6.19 -21.63 -23.35
CA LEU A 1086 6.57 -22.66 -22.38
C LEU A 1086 8.06 -22.49 -22.05
N ILE A 1087 8.38 -22.29 -20.77
CA ILE A 1087 9.71 -21.85 -20.34
C ILE A 1087 10.28 -22.82 -19.30
N ALA A 1088 11.23 -23.68 -19.65
CA ALA A 1088 11.86 -24.62 -18.72
C ALA A 1088 13.04 -24.00 -17.97
N ALA A 1089 12.82 -23.48 -16.77
CA ALA A 1089 13.74 -22.60 -16.03
C ALA A 1089 14.04 -23.10 -14.60
N GLY A 1090 14.21 -24.41 -14.44
CA GLY A 1090 14.45 -25.07 -13.16
C GLY A 1090 15.72 -24.61 -12.46
N SER A 1091 15.70 -24.67 -11.12
CA SER A 1091 16.87 -24.40 -10.28
C SER A 1091 17.94 -25.49 -10.43
N ASN A 1092 17.54 -26.70 -10.84
CA ASN A 1092 18.41 -27.79 -11.24
C ASN A 1092 18.41 -27.92 -12.78
N ARG A 1093 19.58 -27.76 -13.41
CA ARG A 1093 19.71 -27.84 -14.88
C ARG A 1093 19.42 -29.23 -15.44
N GLU A 1094 19.49 -30.29 -14.62
CA GLU A 1094 19.12 -31.66 -15.00
C GLU A 1094 17.62 -31.96 -14.81
N ALA A 1095 16.86 -31.05 -14.17
CA ALA A 1095 15.42 -31.21 -14.07
C ALA A 1095 14.79 -31.16 -15.48
N THR A 1096 14.07 -32.21 -15.83
CA THR A 1096 13.33 -32.31 -17.09
C THR A 1096 11.85 -32.08 -16.85
N ILE A 1097 11.17 -31.50 -17.83
CA ILE A 1097 9.71 -31.57 -17.94
C ILE A 1097 9.35 -32.49 -19.11
N SER A 1098 8.47 -33.45 -18.86
CA SER A 1098 7.85 -34.26 -19.92
C SER A 1098 6.36 -33.91 -20.00
N LEU A 1099 5.98 -33.24 -21.08
CA LEU A 1099 4.59 -32.88 -21.38
C LEU A 1099 3.98 -33.95 -22.29
N GLY A 1100 2.82 -34.46 -21.89
CA GLY A 1100 2.13 -35.51 -22.60
C GLY A 1100 2.70 -36.89 -22.30
N GLN A 1101 1.82 -37.86 -22.10
CA GLN A 1101 2.22 -39.25 -21.86
C GLN A 1101 1.30 -40.21 -22.63
N ASP A 1102 1.91 -41.18 -23.30
CA ASP A 1102 1.22 -42.36 -23.81
C ASP A 1102 1.43 -43.50 -22.82
N PHE A 1103 0.34 -44.09 -22.33
CA PHE A 1103 0.38 -45.35 -21.61
C PHE A 1103 -0.08 -46.47 -22.56
N PRO A 1104 0.85 -47.24 -23.16
CA PRO A 1104 0.52 -48.28 -24.14
C PRO A 1104 -0.44 -49.34 -23.59
N ASP A 1105 -0.42 -49.54 -22.28
CA ASP A 1105 -1.19 -50.57 -21.58
C ASP A 1105 -2.61 -50.12 -21.17
N PHE A 1106 -2.96 -48.84 -21.33
CA PHE A 1106 -4.22 -48.26 -20.83
C PHE A 1106 -5.13 -47.60 -21.89
N PHE A 1107 -4.82 -47.72 -23.19
CA PHE A 1107 -5.54 -46.98 -24.26
C PHE A 1107 -5.67 -45.47 -23.93
N TYR A 1108 -4.60 -44.90 -23.38
CA TYR A 1108 -4.54 -43.53 -22.90
C TYR A 1108 -3.47 -42.76 -23.69
N SER A 1109 -3.87 -41.64 -24.29
CA SER A 1109 -2.99 -40.67 -24.93
C SER A 1109 -3.42 -39.27 -24.53
N THR A 1110 -2.48 -38.40 -24.19
CA THR A 1110 -2.76 -36.98 -23.96
C THR A 1110 -3.46 -36.36 -25.18
N PRO A 1111 -4.55 -35.61 -25.00
CA PRO A 1111 -5.28 -34.94 -26.09
C PRO A 1111 -4.41 -33.97 -26.88
N SER A 1112 -4.89 -33.56 -28.05
CA SER A 1112 -4.14 -32.60 -28.86
C SER A 1112 -4.17 -31.21 -28.22
N VAL A 1113 -3.19 -30.38 -28.54
CA VAL A 1113 -3.22 -28.96 -28.20
C VAL A 1113 -4.40 -28.29 -28.88
N ALA A 1114 -5.34 -27.69 -28.15
CA ALA A 1114 -6.45 -26.97 -28.76
C ALA A 1114 -6.08 -25.53 -29.15
N PHE A 1115 -6.93 -24.90 -29.95
CA PHE A 1115 -6.74 -23.55 -30.47
C PHE A 1115 -7.91 -22.64 -30.11
N GLU A 1116 -7.60 -21.48 -29.53
CA GLU A 1116 -8.56 -20.38 -29.34
C GLU A 1116 -8.37 -19.36 -30.47
N GLY A 1117 -9.46 -18.95 -31.12
CA GLY A 1117 -9.44 -17.97 -32.23
C GLY A 1117 -8.91 -18.49 -33.58
N ALA A 1118 -9.20 -17.73 -34.64
CA ALA A 1118 -8.78 -18.04 -36.01
C ALA A 1118 -7.58 -17.17 -36.43
N GLY A 1119 -6.46 -17.80 -36.79
CA GLY A 1119 -5.27 -17.08 -37.27
C GLY A 1119 -3.97 -17.87 -37.13
N PRO A 1120 -2.86 -17.34 -37.68
CA PRO A 1120 -1.51 -17.85 -37.42
C PRO A 1120 -1.19 -17.69 -35.92
N ARG A 1121 -0.41 -18.63 -35.39
CA ARG A 1121 -0.03 -18.67 -33.97
C ARG A 1121 1.39 -19.20 -33.81
N THR A 1122 2.11 -18.67 -32.83
CA THR A 1122 3.47 -19.09 -32.50
C THR A 1122 3.52 -19.57 -31.05
N LEU A 1123 3.95 -20.83 -30.86
CA LEU A 1123 4.32 -21.36 -29.55
C LEU A 1123 5.81 -21.13 -29.32
N THR A 1124 6.14 -20.30 -28.35
CA THR A 1124 7.53 -20.02 -27.98
C THR A 1124 8.01 -21.04 -26.95
N LEU A 1125 9.02 -21.83 -27.31
CA LEU A 1125 9.70 -22.73 -26.38
C LEU A 1125 10.98 -22.05 -25.90
N GLY A 1126 11.09 -21.84 -24.59
CA GLY A 1126 12.22 -21.17 -23.96
C GLY A 1126 12.71 -21.88 -22.70
N GLY A 1127 13.61 -21.21 -21.98
CA GLY A 1127 14.22 -21.73 -20.76
C GLY A 1127 15.65 -22.19 -20.94
N TYR A 1128 16.22 -22.76 -19.88
CA TYR A 1128 17.65 -23.01 -19.72
C TYR A 1128 18.00 -24.32 -19.01
N ASN A 1129 16.99 -25.16 -18.75
CA ASN A 1129 17.22 -26.54 -18.34
C ASN A 1129 17.99 -27.27 -19.45
N ALA A 1130 19.08 -27.94 -19.07
CA ALA A 1130 19.93 -28.73 -19.95
C ALA A 1130 19.47 -30.20 -20.04
N GLY A 1131 18.53 -30.62 -19.18
CA GLY A 1131 17.90 -31.92 -19.26
C GLY A 1131 17.08 -32.10 -20.56
N TYR A 1132 16.89 -33.35 -20.96
CA TYR A 1132 16.04 -33.70 -22.10
C TYR A 1132 14.56 -33.46 -21.76
N ASN A 1133 14.08 -32.23 -21.96
CA ASN A 1133 12.66 -31.94 -21.93
C ASN A 1133 11.97 -32.68 -23.08
N LEU A 1134 10.82 -33.29 -22.80
CA LEU A 1134 10.06 -34.06 -23.77
C LEU A 1134 8.73 -33.35 -24.01
N PHE A 1135 8.43 -33.07 -25.28
CA PHE A 1135 7.13 -32.56 -25.72
C PHE A 1135 6.45 -33.66 -26.54
N ASN A 1136 5.53 -34.39 -25.92
CA ASN A 1136 4.81 -35.53 -26.48
C ASN A 1136 3.29 -35.28 -26.52
N VAL A 1137 2.89 -34.01 -26.60
CA VAL A 1137 1.49 -33.61 -26.82
C VAL A 1137 1.28 -33.45 -28.33
N PRO A 1138 0.26 -34.08 -28.93
CA PRO A 1138 -0.04 -33.89 -30.35
C PRO A 1138 -0.38 -32.42 -30.66
N LEU A 1139 0.12 -31.91 -31.78
CA LEU A 1139 -0.25 -30.58 -32.29
C LEU A 1139 -1.38 -30.76 -33.33
N GLY A 1140 -2.62 -30.36 -33.01
CA GLY A 1140 -3.76 -30.51 -33.91
C GLY A 1140 -5.01 -29.80 -33.41
N ASP A 1141 -5.86 -29.29 -34.32
CA ASP A 1141 -7.06 -28.51 -33.97
C ASP A 1141 -8.16 -29.40 -33.39
N GLU A 1142 -8.06 -29.71 -32.09
CA GLU A 1142 -9.13 -30.37 -31.36
C GLU A 1142 -10.25 -29.36 -31.11
N ASN A 1143 -11.20 -29.34 -32.04
CA ASN A 1143 -12.33 -28.44 -32.00
C ASN A 1143 -13.20 -28.79 -30.79
N VAL A 1144 -13.22 -27.90 -29.79
CA VAL A 1144 -13.88 -28.05 -28.46
C VAL A 1144 -15.36 -28.45 -28.56
N VAL A 1145 -15.98 -28.31 -29.74
CA VAL A 1145 -17.42 -28.56 -29.96
C VAL A 1145 -17.74 -29.98 -30.48
N THR A 1146 -16.78 -30.76 -31.00
CA THR A 1146 -17.14 -32.03 -31.70
C THR A 1146 -16.26 -33.26 -31.50
N GLY A 1147 -15.19 -33.21 -30.70
CA GLY A 1147 -14.39 -34.42 -30.38
C GLY A 1147 -13.89 -35.19 -31.60
N GLN A 1148 -13.48 -34.48 -32.66
CA GLN A 1148 -12.80 -35.06 -33.81
C GLN A 1148 -11.42 -34.43 -33.96
N THR A 1149 -10.42 -35.30 -33.92
CA THR A 1149 -9.02 -35.03 -34.25
C THR A 1149 -8.87 -34.71 -35.75
N SER A 1150 -8.21 -33.59 -36.09
CA SER A 1150 -7.68 -33.34 -37.44
C SER A 1150 -6.22 -33.73 -37.54
#